data_AF-A0A1D1YKB8-F1
#
_entry.id   AF-A0A1D1YKB8-F1
#
_cell.length_a   1.000
_cell.length_b   1.000
_cell.length_c   1.000
_cell.angle_alpha   90.00
_cell.angle_beta   90.00
_cell.angle_gamma   90.00
#
_symmetry.space_group_name_H-M   'P 1'
#
loop_
_entity.id
_entity.type
_entity.pdbx_description
1 polymer ?
#
loop_
_entity_poly.entity_id
_entity_poly.type
_entity_poly.pdbx_seq_one_letter_code
_entity_poly.pdbx_strand_id
1 'polypeptide(L)'
;NHFPHHYASVSEDNLPAELFPQYTTVEYQSAAEGAGLAVPPAYLFVVDTCMIEEEVGFLKSALAQAVELLPERSLVGFITFGTYVQVHELGFGNMPKSYVFKGSKEVTKEQILEQMGFFSRKPRPHMGVIAGPRDGLSAESIARFLVPASESEFVLNSVLEELQRDPWPVQPDQRSSRCTSTALSLAASLLGICVPGSGARIMAFLGGPSTEGPGAIVSKNLSEPIRSHKDLDKGSAPFYNKAVKFYEGLSKQLVHQGHVLDLFACALDQVGVAELKVAVERTGGIVVLAESFGHSVFKDSFRRVFQSSDFDLGLSFNGVFEVSCSKDVKVQGIIGPCASLEKRGPLCSETVIGQGNTSAWKMCGLDKKTSLCLVFEIAKKDGPDAIGQPTSNQFYFQFLTYYQHTDGQMRLRVTTLSRRWAAGSGCFQELTSGFDQEAAAVVMARLVSFKMETEAEFDPIRWLDRSLIRLCSRFGDYQKDSPSSFGLSPRFSIFPQFMFNLRRSQFVQVFNNSPDETAYFRMMMNRENVASSVVMIQPSLISYSFNSAPEPALLDVTAIAADKILLLDSYFIVVIFHGSTIAQWRNFGYQNQPEHQVFAQLLQAPRDDADVIIKERFPVPRLVICDQYGSQARFLLAKLNPSVTYNSDSPPPPGGDVIFTDDVSFQVFMDHLQRLAVQ
;
A
#
# COMPACT_ATOMS: atom_id res chain seq x y z
N ASN A 1 -26.47 -30.00 -6.37
CA ASN A 1 -27.07 -29.05 -7.33
C ASN A 1 -27.21 -29.76 -8.66
N HIS A 2 -28.32 -29.56 -9.37
CA HIS A 2 -28.45 -30.02 -10.75
C HIS A 2 -27.54 -29.20 -11.66
N PHE A 3 -26.89 -29.82 -12.64
CA PHE A 3 -26.12 -29.10 -13.65
C PHE A 3 -27.05 -28.25 -14.53
N PRO A 4 -26.59 -27.09 -15.01
CA PRO A 4 -27.37 -26.27 -15.94
C PRO A 4 -27.48 -26.96 -17.31
N HIS A 5 -28.49 -26.60 -18.11
CA HIS A 5 -28.76 -27.24 -19.41
C HIS A 5 -27.57 -27.25 -20.37
N HIS A 6 -26.74 -26.21 -20.37
CA HIS A 6 -25.57 -26.13 -21.24
C HIS A 6 -24.45 -27.11 -20.84
N TYR A 7 -24.54 -27.75 -19.66
CA TYR A 7 -23.63 -28.83 -19.22
C TYR A 7 -24.21 -30.23 -19.47
N ALA A 8 -25.27 -30.35 -20.28
CA ALA A 8 -25.92 -31.63 -20.56
C ALA A 8 -24.99 -32.69 -21.19
N SER A 9 -23.90 -32.29 -21.83
CA SER A 9 -22.90 -33.17 -22.47
C SER A 9 -21.66 -33.42 -21.59
N VAL A 10 -21.69 -33.07 -20.31
CA VAL A 10 -20.55 -33.31 -19.40
C VAL A 10 -20.24 -34.80 -19.29
N SER A 11 -18.97 -35.14 -19.44
CA SER A 11 -18.45 -36.52 -19.28
C SER A 11 -16.99 -36.45 -18.82
N GLU A 12 -16.36 -37.59 -18.51
CA GLU A 12 -14.96 -37.64 -18.09
C GLU A 12 -14.00 -37.05 -19.14
N ASP A 13 -14.30 -37.22 -20.43
CA ASP A 13 -13.52 -36.67 -21.55
C ASP A 13 -13.96 -35.25 -21.98
N ASN A 14 -15.04 -34.73 -21.42
CA ASN A 14 -15.61 -33.42 -21.75
C ASN A 14 -16.04 -32.68 -20.48
N LEU A 15 -15.04 -32.23 -19.72
CA LEU A 15 -15.24 -31.47 -18.50
C LEU A 15 -15.23 -29.94 -18.79
N PRO A 16 -16.19 -29.19 -18.23
CA PRO A 16 -16.08 -27.74 -18.10
C PRO A 16 -14.76 -27.33 -17.47
N ALA A 17 -14.24 -26.18 -17.88
CA ALA A 17 -12.90 -25.73 -17.49
C ALA A 17 -12.70 -25.73 -15.97
N GLU A 18 -13.69 -25.25 -15.23
CA GLU A 18 -13.64 -25.13 -13.77
C GLU A 18 -13.67 -26.46 -13.02
N LEU A 19 -13.93 -27.59 -13.70
CA LEU A 19 -13.85 -28.92 -13.12
C LEU A 19 -12.48 -29.58 -13.33
N PHE A 20 -11.59 -28.98 -14.12
CA PHE A 20 -10.22 -29.50 -14.23
C PHE A 20 -9.47 -29.35 -12.90
N PRO A 21 -8.83 -30.42 -12.38
CA PRO A 21 -8.10 -30.37 -11.11
C PRO A 21 -7.00 -29.31 -11.07
N GLN A 22 -6.39 -29.01 -12.21
CA GLN A 22 -5.38 -27.96 -12.37
C GLN A 22 -5.97 -26.54 -12.30
N TYR A 23 -7.25 -26.35 -12.58
CA TYR A 23 -7.90 -25.03 -12.65
C TYR A 23 -8.57 -24.68 -11.33
N THR A 24 -7.76 -24.65 -10.26
CA THR A 24 -8.20 -24.21 -8.93
C THR A 24 -8.50 -22.71 -8.85
N THR A 25 -7.99 -21.93 -9.80
CA THR A 25 -8.29 -20.51 -9.99
C THR A 25 -8.75 -20.26 -11.41
N VAL A 26 -9.96 -19.74 -11.58
CA VAL A 26 -10.59 -19.44 -12.88
C VAL A 26 -11.11 -18.01 -12.88
N GLU A 27 -10.99 -17.33 -14.01
CA GLU A 27 -11.63 -16.03 -14.24
C GLU A 27 -12.72 -16.16 -15.29
N TYR A 28 -13.93 -15.75 -14.95
CA TYR A 28 -15.10 -15.72 -15.82
C TYR A 28 -15.35 -14.30 -16.29
N GLN A 29 -15.69 -14.15 -17.55
CA GLN A 29 -16.23 -12.91 -18.10
C GLN A 29 -17.75 -13.00 -18.13
N SER A 30 -18.44 -11.98 -17.62
CA SER A 30 -19.91 -11.95 -17.68
C SER A 30 -20.41 -11.89 -19.13
N ALA A 31 -21.43 -12.67 -19.48
CA ALA A 31 -22.01 -12.67 -20.82
C ALA A 31 -22.68 -11.31 -21.11
N ALA A 32 -22.41 -10.75 -22.29
CA ALA A 32 -22.85 -9.43 -22.71
C ALA A 32 -24.39 -9.22 -22.78
N GLU A 33 -25.20 -10.28 -22.63
CA GLU A 33 -26.65 -10.25 -22.86
C GLU A 33 -27.48 -9.49 -21.80
N GLY A 34 -26.85 -8.87 -20.79
CA GLY A 34 -27.52 -7.97 -19.84
C GLY A 34 -26.66 -6.80 -19.35
N ALA A 35 -25.41 -6.70 -19.78
CA ALA A 35 -24.52 -5.61 -19.43
C ALA A 35 -24.78 -4.46 -20.41
N GLY A 36 -25.42 -3.38 -19.94
CA GLY A 36 -25.46 -2.13 -20.71
C GLY A 36 -24.04 -1.68 -21.12
N LEU A 37 -23.94 -0.78 -22.11
CA LEU A 37 -22.66 -0.21 -22.58
C LEU A 37 -21.69 0.00 -21.40
N ALA A 38 -20.53 -0.68 -21.45
CA ALA A 38 -19.53 -0.60 -20.40
C ALA A 38 -19.14 0.86 -20.18
N VAL A 39 -19.36 1.36 -18.95
CA VAL A 39 -18.98 2.72 -18.59
C VAL A 39 -17.47 2.72 -18.35
N PRO A 40 -16.69 3.52 -19.09
CA PRO A 40 -15.24 3.56 -18.91
C PRO A 40 -14.89 4.11 -17.52
N PRO A 41 -13.70 3.78 -16.99
CA PRO A 41 -13.24 4.34 -15.73
C PRO A 41 -13.01 5.85 -15.85
N ALA A 42 -13.19 6.57 -14.75
CA ALA A 42 -12.92 8.01 -14.66
C ALA A 42 -11.67 8.32 -13.81
N TYR A 43 -10.86 9.28 -14.25
CA TYR A 43 -9.70 9.80 -13.54
C TYR A 43 -9.91 11.30 -13.31
N LEU A 44 -10.03 11.69 -12.05
CA LEU A 44 -10.21 13.08 -11.63
C LEU A 44 -8.93 13.55 -10.96
N PHE A 45 -8.14 14.36 -11.66
CA PHE A 45 -6.93 14.96 -11.10
C PHE A 45 -7.33 16.12 -10.17
N VAL A 46 -6.87 16.07 -8.92
CA VAL A 46 -7.13 17.08 -7.88
C VAL A 46 -5.79 17.67 -7.45
N VAL A 47 -5.49 18.85 -7.95
CA VAL A 47 -4.15 19.45 -7.92
C VAL A 47 -4.08 20.61 -6.94
N ASP A 48 -3.20 20.49 -5.95
CA ASP A 48 -2.83 21.60 -5.09
C ASP A 48 -2.01 22.65 -5.85
N THR A 49 -2.31 23.93 -5.60
CA THR A 49 -1.61 25.09 -6.17
C THR A 49 -0.89 25.92 -5.10
N CYS A 50 -0.95 25.54 -3.83
CA CYS A 50 -0.30 26.22 -2.72
C CYS A 50 1.19 25.82 -2.57
N MET A 51 1.93 25.82 -3.68
CA MET A 51 3.31 25.34 -3.82
C MET A 51 4.22 26.39 -4.46
N ILE A 52 5.53 26.18 -4.38
CA ILE A 52 6.50 27.00 -5.14
C ILE A 52 6.41 26.69 -6.64
N GLU A 53 6.80 27.66 -7.48
CA GLU A 53 6.66 27.56 -8.94
C GLU A 53 7.40 26.36 -9.55
N GLU A 54 8.57 26.02 -9.01
CA GLU A 54 9.36 24.87 -9.46
C GLU A 54 8.58 23.55 -9.31
N GLU A 55 7.95 23.35 -8.14
CA GLU A 55 7.15 22.16 -7.87
C GLU A 55 5.88 22.10 -8.74
N VAL A 56 5.24 23.26 -9.00
CA VAL A 56 4.13 23.34 -9.96
C VAL A 56 4.61 22.96 -11.37
N GLY A 57 5.81 23.40 -11.77
CA GLY A 57 6.42 23.03 -13.06
C GLY A 57 6.68 21.53 -13.21
N PHE A 58 7.22 20.89 -12.16
CA PHE A 58 7.41 19.44 -12.16
C PHE A 58 6.09 18.69 -12.24
N LEU A 59 5.09 19.11 -11.48
CA LEU A 59 3.77 18.48 -11.49
C LEU A 59 3.06 18.66 -12.84
N LYS A 60 3.11 19.85 -13.45
CA LYS A 60 2.60 20.10 -14.80
C LYS A 60 3.18 19.12 -15.81
N SER A 61 4.50 18.96 -15.79
CA SER A 61 5.21 18.05 -16.70
C SER A 61 4.77 16.59 -16.51
N ALA A 62 4.61 16.17 -15.25
CA ALA A 62 4.16 14.82 -14.93
C ALA A 62 2.68 14.58 -15.34
N LEU A 63 1.81 15.56 -15.13
CA LEU A 63 0.40 15.50 -15.54
C LEU A 63 0.26 15.46 -17.06
N ALA A 64 0.98 16.30 -17.80
CA ALA A 64 0.98 16.28 -19.26
C ALA A 64 1.38 14.89 -19.80
N GLN A 65 2.47 14.32 -19.27
CA GLN A 65 2.88 12.96 -19.62
C GLN A 65 1.82 11.91 -19.27
N ALA A 66 1.15 12.03 -18.12
CA ALA A 66 0.09 11.09 -17.75
C ALA A 66 -1.11 11.16 -18.68
N VAL A 67 -1.48 12.36 -19.17
CA VAL A 67 -2.58 12.55 -20.12
C VAL A 67 -2.32 11.81 -21.43
N GLU A 68 -1.09 11.82 -21.94
CA GLU A 68 -0.68 11.07 -23.13
C GLU A 68 -0.76 9.54 -22.94
N LEU A 69 -0.63 9.06 -21.70
CA LEU A 69 -0.63 7.63 -21.37
C LEU A 69 -2.01 7.10 -20.98
N LEU A 70 -3.01 7.96 -20.81
CA LEU A 70 -4.35 7.54 -20.40
C LEU A 70 -5.02 6.68 -21.49
N PRO A 71 -5.79 5.64 -21.11
CA PRO A 71 -6.62 4.92 -22.07
C PRO A 71 -7.59 5.86 -22.78
N GLU A 72 -7.66 5.82 -24.11
CA GLU A 72 -8.39 6.79 -24.95
C GLU A 72 -9.86 7.02 -24.56
N ARG A 73 -10.52 5.97 -24.06
CA ARG A 73 -11.95 5.98 -23.67
C ARG A 73 -12.18 6.35 -22.21
N SER A 74 -11.13 6.40 -21.39
CA SER A 74 -11.28 6.80 -19.99
C SER A 74 -11.77 8.24 -19.88
N LEU A 75 -12.59 8.51 -18.86
CA LEU A 75 -13.07 9.86 -18.60
C LEU A 75 -12.05 10.62 -17.77
N VAL A 76 -11.84 11.89 -18.08
CA VAL A 76 -10.87 12.76 -17.41
C VAL A 76 -11.59 13.99 -16.88
N GLY A 77 -11.31 14.34 -15.63
CA GLY A 77 -11.73 15.60 -15.03
C GLY A 77 -10.56 16.27 -14.33
N PHE A 78 -10.71 17.58 -14.08
CA PHE A 78 -9.65 18.39 -13.49
C PHE A 78 -10.21 19.34 -12.42
N ILE A 79 -9.61 19.30 -11.24
CA ILE A 79 -9.86 20.22 -10.13
C ILE A 79 -8.52 20.79 -9.69
N THR A 80 -8.44 22.11 -9.56
CA THR A 80 -7.31 22.77 -8.89
C THR A 80 -7.80 23.37 -7.59
N PHE A 81 -6.93 23.45 -6.58
CA PHE A 81 -7.30 24.08 -5.32
C PHE A 81 -6.12 24.74 -4.62
N GLY A 82 -6.46 25.68 -3.75
CA GLY A 82 -5.56 26.38 -2.86
C GLY A 82 -6.39 26.96 -1.72
N THR A 83 -6.56 28.28 -1.72
CA THR A 83 -7.51 28.96 -0.83
C THR A 83 -8.98 28.67 -1.23
N TYR A 84 -9.21 28.46 -2.52
CA TYR A 84 -10.51 28.08 -3.10
C TYR A 84 -10.37 26.76 -3.87
N VAL A 85 -11.49 26.11 -4.14
CA VAL A 85 -11.54 24.94 -5.03
C VAL A 85 -12.11 25.37 -6.38
N GLN A 86 -11.43 25.05 -7.48
CA GLN A 86 -11.86 25.33 -8.84
C GLN A 86 -12.15 24.02 -9.57
N VAL A 87 -13.39 23.83 -10.01
CA VAL A 87 -13.80 22.68 -10.82
C VAL A 87 -13.85 23.10 -12.28
N HIS A 88 -12.96 22.54 -13.12
CA HIS A 88 -12.80 22.93 -14.51
C HIS A 88 -13.83 22.26 -15.42
N GLU A 89 -14.42 23.04 -16.33
CA GLU A 89 -15.38 22.58 -17.34
C GLU A 89 -14.65 22.26 -18.64
N LEU A 90 -14.00 21.10 -18.69
CA LEU A 90 -13.15 20.68 -19.83
C LEU A 90 -13.93 20.50 -21.14
N GLY A 91 -15.22 20.14 -21.07
CA GLY A 91 -16.06 19.96 -22.27
C GLY A 91 -16.48 21.25 -22.97
N PHE A 92 -16.07 22.42 -22.45
CA PHE A 92 -16.40 23.72 -23.03
C PHE A 92 -15.21 24.32 -23.78
N GLY A 93 -15.07 23.99 -25.06
CA GLY A 93 -13.90 24.36 -25.88
C GLY A 93 -13.81 25.82 -26.33
N ASN A 94 -14.77 26.70 -26.00
CA ASN A 94 -14.76 28.09 -26.48
C ASN A 94 -13.82 29.00 -25.66
N MET A 95 -13.68 28.75 -24.36
CA MET A 95 -12.79 29.45 -23.45
C MET A 95 -12.64 28.65 -22.15
N PRO A 96 -11.55 28.82 -21.39
CA PRO A 96 -11.40 28.22 -20.07
C PRO A 96 -12.54 28.66 -19.15
N LYS A 97 -13.23 27.69 -18.54
CA LYS A 97 -14.33 27.94 -17.60
C LYS A 97 -14.18 27.04 -16.39
N SER A 98 -14.33 27.63 -15.21
CA SER A 98 -14.28 26.90 -13.93
C SER A 98 -15.33 27.39 -12.94
N TYR A 99 -15.79 26.49 -12.07
CA TYR A 99 -16.66 26.80 -10.94
C TYR A 99 -15.84 26.93 -9.66
N VAL A 100 -15.96 28.06 -8.96
CA VAL A 100 -15.15 28.38 -7.78
C VAL A 100 -15.96 28.22 -6.51
N PHE A 101 -15.49 27.37 -5.60
CA PHE A 101 -16.10 27.10 -4.30
C PHE A 101 -15.19 27.59 -3.18
N LYS A 102 -15.78 28.16 -2.12
CA LYS A 102 -15.03 28.65 -0.96
C LYS A 102 -14.44 27.47 -0.17
N GLY A 103 -13.12 27.39 -0.07
CA GLY A 103 -12.41 26.30 0.61
C GLY A 103 -12.77 26.13 2.08
N SER A 104 -13.16 27.22 2.74
CA SER A 104 -13.54 27.26 4.16
C SER A 104 -14.91 26.65 4.48
N LYS A 105 -15.74 26.35 3.46
CA LYS A 105 -17.12 25.90 3.63
C LYS A 105 -17.28 24.52 3.04
N GLU A 106 -17.99 23.66 3.76
CA GLU A 106 -18.47 22.40 3.21
C GLU A 106 -19.49 22.68 2.10
N VAL A 107 -19.41 21.91 1.02
CA VAL A 107 -20.30 22.04 -0.14
C VAL A 107 -21.09 20.74 -0.28
N THR A 108 -22.41 20.83 -0.25
CA THR A 108 -23.28 19.64 -0.35
C THR A 108 -23.49 19.22 -1.80
N LYS A 109 -23.88 17.95 -2.00
CA LYS A 109 -24.23 17.40 -3.32
C LYS A 109 -25.31 18.24 -4.02
N GLU A 110 -26.30 18.74 -3.28
CA GLU A 110 -27.38 19.58 -3.81
C GLU A 110 -26.86 20.93 -4.30
N GLN A 111 -25.96 21.55 -3.55
CA GLN A 111 -25.32 22.80 -3.95
C GLN A 111 -24.49 22.63 -5.22
N ILE A 112 -23.79 21.50 -5.37
CA ILE A 112 -23.06 21.16 -6.61
C ILE A 112 -24.02 21.05 -7.80
N LEU A 113 -25.11 20.29 -7.65
CA LEU A 113 -26.11 20.10 -8.72
C LEU A 113 -26.71 21.43 -9.20
N GLU A 114 -27.02 22.32 -8.25
CA GLU A 114 -27.60 23.64 -8.51
C GLU A 114 -26.56 24.60 -9.12
N GLN A 115 -25.43 24.82 -8.43
CA GLN A 115 -24.45 25.85 -8.81
C GLN A 115 -23.70 25.50 -10.11
N MET A 116 -23.49 24.21 -10.39
CA MET A 116 -22.86 23.76 -11.65
C MET A 116 -23.86 23.59 -12.80
N GLY A 117 -25.16 23.80 -12.54
CA GLY A 117 -26.19 23.84 -13.57
C GLY A 117 -26.46 22.47 -14.23
N PHE A 118 -26.41 21.38 -13.46
CA PHE A 118 -26.69 20.04 -14.00
C PHE A 118 -28.11 19.90 -14.58
N PHE A 119 -29.05 20.74 -14.09
CA PHE A 119 -30.45 20.81 -14.50
C PHE A 119 -30.83 22.10 -15.23
N SER A 120 -29.87 22.87 -15.74
CA SER A 120 -30.19 24.11 -16.47
C SER A 120 -30.96 23.88 -17.78
N ARG A 121 -30.87 22.67 -18.36
CA ARG A 121 -31.53 22.29 -19.63
C ARG A 121 -32.69 21.30 -19.48
N LYS A 122 -32.75 20.55 -18.38
CA LYS A 122 -33.79 19.55 -18.10
C LYS A 122 -34.31 19.73 -16.68
N PRO A 123 -35.63 19.63 -16.45
CA PRO A 123 -36.19 19.78 -15.11
C PRO A 123 -35.65 18.70 -14.18
N ARG A 124 -35.34 19.09 -12.93
CA ARG A 124 -34.89 18.19 -11.89
C ARG A 124 -35.99 17.16 -11.56
N PRO A 125 -35.67 15.85 -11.48
CA PRO A 125 -36.61 14.84 -10.99
C PRO A 125 -37.15 15.22 -9.61
N HIS A 126 -38.47 15.10 -9.41
CA HIS A 126 -39.13 15.51 -8.16
C HIS A 126 -38.92 14.52 -7.01
N MET A 127 -38.56 13.26 -7.32
CA MET A 127 -38.31 12.19 -6.36
C MET A 127 -37.16 11.30 -6.85
N GLY A 128 -36.37 10.76 -5.92
CA GLY A 128 -35.28 9.82 -6.20
C GLY A 128 -33.88 10.38 -5.94
N VAL A 129 -32.90 9.48 -5.85
CA VAL A 129 -31.48 9.84 -5.76
C VAL A 129 -31.02 10.23 -7.17
N ILE A 130 -30.40 11.40 -7.31
CA ILE A 130 -29.84 11.86 -8.59
C ILE A 130 -28.40 11.38 -8.70
N ALA A 131 -28.14 10.39 -9.55
CA ALA A 131 -26.81 9.88 -9.83
C ALA A 131 -26.69 9.27 -11.26
N GLY A 132 -25.89 9.89 -12.10
CA GLY A 132 -25.62 9.45 -13.46
C GLY A 132 -26.83 9.55 -14.42
N PRO A 133 -26.66 9.10 -15.68
CA PRO A 133 -27.69 9.24 -16.72
C PRO A 133 -28.99 8.48 -16.44
N ARG A 134 -28.91 7.35 -15.72
CA ARG A 134 -30.06 6.51 -15.38
C ARG A 134 -31.02 7.21 -14.42
N ASP A 135 -30.52 8.15 -13.62
CA ASP A 135 -31.28 8.87 -12.60
C ASP A 135 -31.64 10.31 -13.02
N GLY A 136 -31.70 10.57 -14.33
CA GLY A 136 -32.24 11.81 -14.89
C GLY A 136 -31.21 12.91 -15.20
N LEU A 137 -29.91 12.66 -15.03
CA LEU A 137 -28.88 13.58 -15.54
C LEU A 137 -28.70 13.40 -17.06
N SER A 138 -28.42 14.49 -17.76
CA SER A 138 -28.09 14.41 -19.19
C SER A 138 -26.63 14.00 -19.38
N ALA A 139 -26.35 13.18 -20.40
CA ALA A 139 -24.98 12.81 -20.76
C ALA A 139 -24.16 14.07 -21.13
N GLU A 140 -24.80 15.06 -21.76
CA GLU A 140 -24.17 16.34 -22.06
C GLU A 140 -23.80 17.12 -20.79
N SER A 141 -24.62 17.07 -19.73
CA SER A 141 -24.30 17.72 -18.45
C SER A 141 -23.06 17.10 -17.80
N ILE A 142 -22.85 15.80 -17.95
CA ILE A 142 -21.69 15.08 -17.41
C ILE A 142 -20.44 15.35 -18.25
N ALA A 143 -20.58 15.29 -19.59
CA ALA A 143 -19.50 15.52 -20.55
C ALA A 143 -18.86 16.91 -20.45
N ARG A 144 -19.52 17.86 -19.78
CA ARG A 144 -18.95 19.17 -19.43
C ARG A 144 -17.75 19.07 -18.49
N PHE A 145 -17.75 18.11 -17.55
CA PHE A 145 -16.75 17.99 -16.50
C PHE A 145 -15.89 16.74 -16.62
N LEU A 146 -16.45 15.67 -17.21
CA LEU A 146 -15.77 14.40 -17.45
C LEU A 146 -15.75 14.13 -18.95
N VAL A 147 -14.60 14.33 -19.58
CA VAL A 147 -14.41 14.22 -21.04
C VAL A 147 -13.59 12.98 -21.37
N PRO A 148 -13.83 12.29 -22.49
CA PRO A 148 -12.94 11.21 -22.94
C PRO A 148 -11.50 11.69 -23.07
N ALA A 149 -10.52 10.88 -22.65
CA ALA A 149 -9.11 11.23 -22.69
C ALA A 149 -8.67 11.69 -24.10
N SER A 150 -9.12 10.95 -25.12
CA SER A 150 -8.92 11.25 -26.56
C SER A 150 -9.47 12.60 -27.03
N GLU A 151 -10.44 13.18 -26.32
CA GLU A 151 -11.03 14.49 -26.62
C GLU A 151 -10.49 15.60 -25.70
N SER A 152 -9.82 15.23 -24.61
CA SER A 152 -9.41 16.15 -23.55
C SER A 152 -8.01 16.71 -23.71
N GLU A 153 -7.16 16.05 -24.51
CA GLU A 153 -5.71 16.31 -24.56
C GLU A 153 -5.38 17.80 -24.77
N PHE A 154 -5.96 18.43 -25.80
CA PHE A 154 -5.72 19.83 -26.11
C PHE A 154 -6.20 20.77 -25.00
N VAL A 155 -7.43 20.59 -24.51
CA VAL A 155 -8.02 21.47 -23.49
C VAL A 155 -7.28 21.32 -22.17
N LEU A 156 -6.95 20.10 -21.78
CA LEU A 156 -6.26 19.82 -20.53
C LEU A 156 -4.82 20.32 -20.58
N ASN A 157 -4.09 20.13 -21.68
CA ASN A 157 -2.76 20.70 -21.84
C ASN A 157 -2.79 22.23 -21.80
N SER A 158 -3.79 22.87 -22.42
CA SER A 158 -3.98 24.33 -22.32
C SER A 158 -4.19 24.78 -20.86
N VAL A 159 -5.04 24.08 -20.10
CA VAL A 159 -5.26 24.36 -18.67
C VAL A 159 -3.99 24.12 -17.85
N LEU A 160 -3.23 23.07 -18.16
CA LEU A 160 -1.96 22.78 -17.49
C LEU A 160 -0.90 23.84 -17.79
N GLU A 161 -0.79 24.30 -19.04
CA GLU A 161 0.12 25.39 -19.46
C GLU A 161 -0.17 26.69 -18.70
N GLU A 162 -1.46 27.00 -18.48
CA GLU A 162 -1.90 28.18 -17.72
C GLU A 162 -1.88 27.98 -16.19
N LEU A 163 -1.65 26.76 -15.69
CA LEU A 163 -1.62 26.48 -14.26
C LEU A 163 -0.52 27.29 -13.55
N GLN A 164 -0.93 28.01 -12.52
CA GLN A 164 -0.10 28.89 -11.69
C GLN A 164 -0.27 28.57 -10.20
N ARG A 165 0.61 29.14 -9.38
CA ARG A 165 0.48 29.14 -7.91
C ARG A 165 -0.83 29.80 -7.48
N ASP A 166 -1.38 29.35 -6.34
CA ASP A 166 -2.50 30.01 -5.67
C ASP A 166 -2.20 31.52 -5.52
N PRO A 167 -3.04 32.42 -6.07
CA PRO A 167 -2.72 33.84 -6.17
C PRO A 167 -2.86 34.59 -4.84
N TRP A 168 -3.34 33.92 -3.79
CA TRP A 168 -3.59 34.56 -2.50
C TRP A 168 -2.29 34.75 -1.72
N PRO A 169 -2.03 35.96 -1.20
CA PRO A 169 -0.80 36.24 -0.47
C PRO A 169 -0.75 35.45 0.83
N VAL A 170 0.45 34.94 1.14
CA VAL A 170 0.74 34.20 2.37
C VAL A 170 1.62 35.08 3.26
N GLN A 171 1.20 35.30 4.50
CA GLN A 171 1.99 36.07 5.45
C GLN A 171 3.27 35.31 5.84
N PRO A 172 4.39 35.98 6.14
CA PRO A 172 5.68 35.31 6.40
C PRO A 172 5.65 34.30 7.56
N ASP A 173 4.79 34.50 8.54
CA ASP A 173 4.59 33.65 9.73
C ASP A 173 3.50 32.59 9.52
N GLN A 174 2.98 32.44 8.29
CA GLN A 174 1.87 31.56 7.97
C GLN A 174 2.20 30.57 6.84
N ARG A 175 1.56 29.41 6.93
CA ARG A 175 1.37 28.47 5.83
C ARG A 175 0.27 28.99 4.90
N SER A 176 0.33 28.58 3.64
CA SER A 176 -0.71 28.83 2.64
C SER A 176 -2.08 28.34 3.12
N SER A 177 -3.16 29.03 2.75
CA SER A 177 -4.52 28.53 2.97
C SER A 177 -4.77 27.35 2.05
N ARG A 178 -4.82 26.14 2.62
CA ARG A 178 -4.99 24.91 1.84
C ARG A 178 -6.25 24.17 2.26
N CYS A 179 -7.23 24.09 1.36
CA CYS A 179 -8.53 23.46 1.62
C CYS A 179 -8.65 22.03 1.05
N THR A 180 -7.67 21.16 1.31
CA THR A 180 -7.62 19.78 0.77
C THR A 180 -8.90 19.01 1.05
N SER A 181 -9.41 19.06 2.28
CA SER A 181 -10.63 18.33 2.66
C SER A 181 -11.84 18.73 1.81
N THR A 182 -11.96 20.02 1.49
CA THR A 182 -13.08 20.56 0.69
C THR A 182 -12.93 20.15 -0.77
N ALA A 183 -11.71 20.19 -1.31
CA ALA A 183 -11.42 19.75 -2.68
C ALA A 183 -11.75 18.26 -2.87
N LEU A 184 -11.36 17.41 -1.93
CA LEU A 184 -11.66 15.98 -1.98
C LEU A 184 -13.15 15.66 -1.81
N SER A 185 -13.85 16.39 -0.93
CA SER A 185 -15.31 16.24 -0.77
C SER A 185 -16.08 16.65 -2.04
N LEU A 186 -15.68 17.75 -2.68
CA LEU A 186 -16.22 18.18 -3.97
C LEU A 186 -15.95 17.15 -5.07
N ALA A 187 -14.72 16.63 -5.14
CA ALA A 187 -14.33 15.59 -6.10
C ALA A 187 -15.17 14.31 -5.94
N ALA A 188 -15.31 13.80 -4.70
CA ALA A 188 -16.12 12.62 -4.40
C ALA A 188 -17.61 12.85 -4.72
N SER A 189 -18.12 14.04 -4.45
CA SER A 189 -19.51 14.37 -4.75
C SER A 189 -19.75 14.53 -6.26
N LEU A 190 -18.81 15.14 -6.99
CA LEU A 190 -18.87 15.27 -8.45
C LEU A 190 -18.86 13.90 -9.14
N LEU A 191 -17.94 13.02 -8.77
CA LEU A 191 -17.89 11.66 -9.32
C LEU A 191 -19.15 10.86 -8.93
N GLY A 192 -19.59 10.96 -7.67
CA GLY A 192 -20.82 10.32 -7.21
C GLY A 192 -22.10 10.84 -7.90
N ILE A 193 -22.08 12.07 -8.41
CA ILE A 193 -23.13 12.62 -9.29
C ILE A 193 -23.01 12.07 -10.70
N CYS A 194 -21.81 12.00 -11.26
CA CYS A 194 -21.62 11.75 -12.69
C CYS A 194 -21.54 10.27 -13.07
N VAL A 195 -20.82 9.46 -12.28
CA VAL A 195 -20.45 8.07 -12.60
C VAL A 195 -20.65 7.13 -11.39
N PRO A 196 -21.85 7.09 -10.79
CA PRO A 196 -22.12 6.20 -9.65
C PRO A 196 -21.98 4.73 -10.07
N GLY A 197 -21.30 3.92 -9.26
CA GLY A 197 -21.18 2.48 -9.51
C GLY A 197 -20.32 2.11 -10.72
N SER A 198 -19.67 3.08 -11.37
CA SER A 198 -18.53 2.84 -12.28
C SER A 198 -17.22 3.10 -11.52
N GLY A 199 -16.14 2.46 -11.94
CA GLY A 199 -14.81 2.73 -11.45
C GLY A 199 -14.41 4.18 -11.66
N ALA A 200 -13.99 4.85 -10.61
CA ALA A 200 -13.42 6.19 -10.70
C ALA A 200 -12.29 6.36 -9.68
N ARG A 201 -11.27 7.15 -10.02
CA ARG A 201 -10.15 7.50 -9.14
C ARG A 201 -10.07 9.01 -8.99
N ILE A 202 -10.05 9.46 -7.75
CA ILE A 202 -9.61 10.80 -7.36
C ILE A 202 -8.10 10.72 -7.17
N MET A 203 -7.34 11.43 -7.99
CA MET A 203 -5.88 11.46 -7.90
C MET A 203 -5.44 12.78 -7.28
N ALA A 204 -5.15 12.74 -5.97
CA ALA A 204 -4.82 13.94 -5.20
C ALA A 204 -3.31 14.21 -5.21
N PHE A 205 -2.89 15.37 -5.72
CA PHE A 205 -1.49 15.81 -5.72
C PHE A 205 -1.34 16.92 -4.68
N LEU A 206 -0.68 16.60 -3.57
CA LEU A 206 -0.63 17.46 -2.39
C LEU A 206 0.80 17.90 -2.07
N GLY A 207 1.05 19.21 -2.11
CA GLY A 207 2.33 19.83 -1.75
C GLY A 207 2.49 20.29 -0.29
N GLY A 208 1.74 19.71 0.66
CA GLY A 208 1.68 20.20 2.05
C GLY A 208 0.34 19.97 2.76
N PRO A 209 0.26 20.26 4.07
CA PRO A 209 -0.86 19.88 4.93
C PRO A 209 -2.08 20.78 4.74
N SER A 210 -3.29 20.21 4.85
CA SER A 210 -4.54 20.98 4.84
C SER A 210 -4.56 21.93 6.04
N THR A 211 -4.76 23.22 5.82
CA THR A 211 -4.83 24.25 6.89
C THR A 211 -6.20 24.89 7.03
N GLU A 212 -7.11 24.56 6.12
CA GLU A 212 -8.46 25.08 6.06
C GLU A 212 -9.45 23.96 5.70
N GLY A 213 -10.72 24.18 6.06
CA GLY A 213 -11.80 23.22 5.81
C GLY A 213 -12.06 22.26 6.98
N PRO A 214 -13.08 21.40 6.86
CA PRO A 214 -13.51 20.50 7.92
C PRO A 214 -12.47 19.44 8.32
N GLY A 215 -11.53 19.12 7.42
CA GLY A 215 -10.45 18.16 7.64
C GLY A 215 -9.05 18.79 7.68
N ALA A 216 -8.93 20.00 8.24
CA ALA A 216 -7.64 20.65 8.47
C ALA A 216 -6.74 19.82 9.40
N ILE A 217 -5.45 19.73 9.08
CA ILE A 217 -4.41 18.94 9.74
C ILE A 217 -3.63 19.79 10.74
N VAL A 218 -3.41 21.06 10.42
CA VAL A 218 -2.65 22.02 11.22
C VAL A 218 -3.21 23.41 10.98
N SER A 219 -2.96 24.37 11.88
CA SER A 219 -3.30 25.76 11.61
C SER A 219 -2.35 26.39 10.58
N LYS A 220 -2.70 27.60 10.15
CA LYS A 220 -1.82 28.40 9.30
C LYS A 220 -0.55 28.86 10.04
N ASN A 221 -0.58 29.03 11.35
CA ASN A 221 0.52 29.64 12.08
C ASN A 221 1.76 28.71 12.10
N LEU A 222 2.89 29.18 11.56
CA LEU A 222 4.14 28.41 11.51
C LEU A 222 4.73 28.14 12.90
N SER A 223 4.39 28.94 13.92
CA SER A 223 4.81 28.65 15.30
C SER A 223 4.14 27.40 15.87
N GLU A 224 3.03 26.95 15.28
CA GLU A 224 2.38 25.69 15.63
C GLU A 224 2.96 24.57 14.74
N PRO A 225 3.69 23.59 15.29
CA PRO A 225 4.27 22.51 14.50
C PRO A 225 3.19 21.54 14.02
N ILE A 226 3.50 20.81 12.95
CA ILE A 226 2.69 19.66 12.56
C ILE A 226 2.91 18.55 13.59
N ARG A 227 1.84 17.83 13.96
CA ARG A 227 1.88 16.77 14.98
C ARG A 227 2.98 15.73 14.72
N SER A 228 3.60 15.28 15.80
CA SER A 228 4.53 14.14 15.89
C SER A 228 3.86 12.93 16.55
N HIS A 229 4.50 11.75 16.54
CA HIS A 229 4.02 10.59 17.31
C HIS A 229 3.87 10.91 18.80
N LYS A 230 4.81 11.67 19.37
CA LYS A 230 4.75 12.11 20.77
C LYS A 230 3.52 12.96 21.07
N ASP A 231 3.07 13.78 20.11
CA ASP A 231 1.87 14.59 20.28
C ASP A 231 0.59 13.74 20.20
N LEU A 232 0.59 12.71 19.35
CA LEU A 232 -0.51 11.75 19.26
C LEU A 232 -0.63 10.93 20.55
N ASP A 233 0.49 10.40 21.05
CA ASP A 233 0.54 9.60 22.29
C ASP A 233 0.06 10.38 23.52
N LYS A 234 0.38 11.68 23.58
CA LYS A 234 -0.03 12.58 24.68
C LYS A 234 -1.43 13.18 24.49
N GLY A 235 -2.07 12.94 23.35
CA GLY A 235 -3.33 13.59 23.00
C GLY A 235 -3.22 15.11 22.82
N SER A 236 -2.03 15.63 22.49
CA SER A 236 -1.74 17.06 22.29
C SER A 236 -1.82 17.52 20.84
N ALA A 237 -2.40 16.72 19.94
CA ALA A 237 -2.64 17.06 18.54
C ALA A 237 -4.11 17.51 18.31
N PRO A 238 -4.42 18.83 18.37
CA PRO A 238 -5.80 19.32 18.43
C PRO A 238 -6.62 19.06 17.15
N PHE A 239 -5.98 18.91 16.00
CA PHE A 239 -6.63 18.72 14.71
C PHE A 239 -6.86 17.24 14.35
N TYR A 240 -6.06 16.32 14.91
CA TYR A 240 -5.96 14.93 14.43
C TYR A 240 -7.29 14.20 14.43
N ASN A 241 -7.96 14.10 15.59
CA ASN A 241 -9.21 13.34 15.71
C ASN A 241 -10.35 13.90 14.84
N LYS A 242 -10.40 15.22 14.67
CA LYS A 242 -11.42 15.86 13.82
C LYS A 242 -11.16 15.57 12.34
N ALA A 243 -9.89 15.65 11.91
CA ALA A 243 -9.49 15.34 10.55
C ALA A 243 -9.70 13.85 10.21
N VAL A 244 -9.27 12.93 11.07
CA VAL A 244 -9.51 11.48 10.91
C VAL A 244 -11.01 11.20 10.75
N LYS A 245 -11.86 11.79 11.59
CA LYS A 245 -13.32 11.63 11.49
C LYS A 245 -13.89 12.14 10.17
N PHE A 246 -13.38 13.26 9.67
CA PHE A 246 -13.78 13.79 8.35
C PHE A 246 -13.39 12.81 7.23
N TYR A 247 -12.14 12.37 7.18
CA TYR A 247 -11.67 11.45 6.13
C TYR A 247 -12.30 10.06 6.27
N GLU A 248 -12.69 9.63 7.47
CA GLU A 248 -13.51 8.45 7.63
C GLU A 248 -14.90 8.62 6.98
N GLY A 249 -15.54 9.78 7.15
CA GLY A 249 -16.79 10.11 6.46
C GLY A 249 -16.64 10.07 4.93
N LEU A 250 -15.57 10.69 4.42
CA LEU A 250 -15.23 10.65 2.99
C LEU A 250 -15.01 9.21 2.50
N SER A 251 -14.31 8.38 3.30
CA SER A 251 -14.07 6.97 2.96
C SER A 251 -15.38 6.20 2.77
N LYS A 252 -16.36 6.41 3.64
CA LYS A 252 -17.67 5.74 3.57
C LYS A 252 -18.43 6.14 2.30
N GLN A 253 -18.38 7.43 1.94
CA GLN A 253 -18.96 7.93 0.70
C GLN A 253 -18.32 7.27 -0.52
N LEU A 254 -16.99 7.27 -0.62
CA LEU A 254 -16.27 6.68 -1.75
C LEU A 254 -16.49 5.18 -1.87
N VAL A 255 -16.46 4.45 -0.74
CA VAL A 255 -16.74 3.01 -0.68
C VAL A 255 -18.13 2.68 -1.20
N HIS A 256 -19.14 3.45 -0.77
CA HIS A 256 -20.50 3.29 -1.24
C HIS A 256 -20.63 3.53 -2.76
N GLN A 257 -19.88 4.50 -3.28
CA GLN A 257 -19.88 4.85 -4.71
C GLN A 257 -19.06 3.89 -5.59
N GLY A 258 -18.14 3.12 -4.98
CA GLY A 258 -17.17 2.30 -5.70
C GLY A 258 -15.97 3.09 -6.25
N HIS A 259 -15.68 4.25 -5.65
CA HIS A 259 -14.63 5.17 -6.10
C HIS A 259 -13.38 5.09 -5.22
N VAL A 260 -12.24 5.50 -5.79
CA VAL A 260 -10.90 5.37 -5.21
C VAL A 260 -10.32 6.74 -4.88
N LEU A 261 -9.60 6.84 -3.77
CA LEU A 261 -8.76 8.01 -3.48
C LEU A 261 -7.28 7.62 -3.54
N ASP A 262 -6.58 8.11 -4.55
CA ASP A 262 -5.12 8.06 -4.65
C ASP A 262 -4.49 9.31 -4.04
N LEU A 263 -3.31 9.14 -3.45
CA LEU A 263 -2.59 10.17 -2.73
C LEU A 263 -1.14 10.25 -3.20
N PHE A 264 -0.81 11.33 -3.90
CA PHE A 264 0.56 11.70 -4.28
C PHE A 264 0.99 12.88 -3.42
N ALA A 265 1.63 12.60 -2.30
CA ALA A 265 2.09 13.57 -1.32
C ALA A 265 3.56 13.89 -1.56
N CYS A 266 3.86 15.11 -2.02
CA CYS A 266 5.23 15.56 -2.30
C CYS A 266 5.52 16.85 -1.56
N ALA A 267 6.22 16.77 -0.43
CA ALA A 267 6.58 17.92 0.38
C ALA A 267 7.79 17.61 1.26
N LEU A 268 8.52 18.65 1.67
CA LEU A 268 9.65 18.53 2.60
C LEU A 268 9.22 18.22 4.04
N ASP A 269 7.96 18.48 4.38
CA ASP A 269 7.35 18.21 5.69
C ASP A 269 6.03 17.45 5.49
N GLN A 270 5.38 17.06 6.58
CA GLN A 270 4.18 16.23 6.58
C GLN A 270 2.99 16.88 5.87
N VAL A 271 2.18 16.05 5.20
CA VAL A 271 1.01 16.46 4.39
C VAL A 271 -0.31 16.08 5.06
N GLY A 272 -0.29 15.17 6.03
CA GLY A 272 -1.49 14.60 6.65
C GLY A 272 -1.82 13.19 6.14
N VAL A 273 -0.84 12.46 5.61
CA VAL A 273 -1.01 11.05 5.19
C VAL A 273 -1.60 10.21 6.32
N ALA A 274 -1.23 10.46 7.59
CA ALA A 274 -1.78 9.75 8.73
C ALA A 274 -3.31 9.89 8.86
N GLU A 275 -3.87 11.09 8.61
CA GLU A 275 -5.32 11.33 8.68
C GLU A 275 -6.05 10.89 7.41
N LEU A 276 -5.43 11.04 6.23
CA LEU A 276 -6.01 10.62 4.95
C LEU A 276 -5.96 9.09 4.76
N LYS A 277 -5.08 8.38 5.48
CA LYS A 277 -4.86 6.93 5.42
C LYS A 277 -6.16 6.13 5.33
N VAL A 278 -7.13 6.44 6.20
CA VAL A 278 -8.40 5.69 6.28
C VAL A 278 -9.19 5.73 4.97
N ALA A 279 -9.16 6.84 4.24
CA ALA A 279 -9.85 6.97 2.95
C ALA A 279 -9.09 6.27 1.82
N VAL A 280 -7.76 6.36 1.83
CA VAL A 280 -6.90 5.68 0.84
C VAL A 280 -6.99 4.16 1.01
N GLU A 281 -6.75 3.62 2.21
CA GLU A 281 -6.78 2.18 2.46
C GLU A 281 -8.15 1.56 2.19
N ARG A 282 -9.24 2.14 2.73
CA ARG A 282 -10.59 1.56 2.56
C ARG A 282 -11.06 1.53 1.12
N THR A 283 -10.52 2.41 0.28
CA THR A 283 -10.88 2.48 -1.14
C THR A 283 -9.87 1.76 -2.05
N GLY A 284 -8.76 1.25 -1.53
CA GLY A 284 -7.71 0.62 -2.34
C GLY A 284 -6.92 1.59 -3.21
N GLY A 285 -6.72 2.80 -2.68
CA GLY A 285 -5.93 3.85 -3.30
C GLY A 285 -4.44 3.55 -3.39
N ILE A 286 -3.79 4.21 -4.34
CA ILE A 286 -2.34 4.32 -4.46
C ILE A 286 -1.87 5.41 -3.50
N VAL A 287 -0.73 5.17 -2.85
CA VAL A 287 -0.03 6.20 -2.08
C VAL A 287 1.41 6.30 -2.56
N VAL A 288 1.86 7.53 -2.84
CA VAL A 288 3.24 7.87 -3.13
C VAL A 288 3.63 9.02 -2.20
N LEU A 289 4.70 8.84 -1.44
CA LEU A 289 5.27 9.83 -0.55
C LEU A 289 6.67 10.18 -1.04
N ALA A 290 6.93 11.44 -1.34
CA ALA A 290 8.22 11.94 -1.79
C ALA A 290 8.51 13.35 -1.25
N GLU A 291 9.75 13.81 -1.40
CA GLU A 291 10.17 15.15 -0.95
C GLU A 291 9.75 16.26 -1.93
N SER A 292 9.54 15.91 -3.22
CA SER A 292 9.31 16.83 -4.33
C SER A 292 8.62 16.10 -5.49
N PHE A 293 7.79 16.81 -6.25
CA PHE A 293 7.24 16.35 -7.53
C PHE A 293 8.31 16.23 -8.63
N GLY A 294 9.50 16.80 -8.42
CA GLY A 294 10.67 16.62 -9.28
C GLY A 294 11.41 15.31 -9.02
N HIS A 295 11.18 14.66 -7.87
CA HIS A 295 11.90 13.47 -7.46
C HIS A 295 11.46 12.23 -8.28
N SER A 296 12.40 11.35 -8.61
CA SER A 296 12.15 10.13 -9.42
C SER A 296 11.08 9.22 -8.80
N VAL A 297 11.10 9.06 -7.48
CA VAL A 297 10.05 8.34 -6.72
C VAL A 297 8.65 8.78 -7.13
N PHE A 298 8.38 10.08 -7.26
CA PHE A 298 7.07 10.55 -7.74
C PHE A 298 6.94 10.35 -9.25
N LYS A 299 7.85 10.93 -10.04
CA LYS A 299 7.73 10.99 -11.51
C LYS A 299 7.57 9.60 -12.13
N ASP A 300 8.41 8.67 -11.72
CA ASP A 300 8.43 7.32 -12.27
C ASP A 300 7.32 6.45 -11.72
N SER A 301 6.87 6.68 -10.48
CA SER A 301 5.68 6.00 -9.95
C SER A 301 4.43 6.46 -10.68
N PHE A 302 4.24 7.78 -10.82
CA PHE A 302 3.05 8.33 -11.44
C PHE A 302 2.94 7.94 -12.92
N ARG A 303 4.05 8.03 -13.67
CA ARG A 303 4.13 7.51 -15.04
C ARG A 303 3.71 6.04 -15.14
N ARG A 304 4.18 5.18 -14.23
CA ARG A 304 3.87 3.75 -14.22
C ARG A 304 2.42 3.40 -13.86
N VAL A 305 1.65 4.35 -13.33
CA VAL A 305 0.20 4.14 -13.12
C VAL A 305 -0.53 3.88 -14.44
N PHE A 306 -0.09 4.54 -15.52
CA PHE A 306 -0.73 4.49 -16.84
C PHE A 306 0.12 3.79 -17.91
N GLN A 307 1.42 3.61 -17.67
CA GLN A 307 2.31 3.00 -18.63
C GLN A 307 1.94 1.52 -18.89
N SER A 308 1.63 1.19 -20.15
CA SER A 308 1.56 -0.19 -20.61
C SER A 308 2.97 -0.75 -20.76
N SER A 309 3.31 -1.73 -19.93
CA SER A 309 4.61 -2.43 -19.94
C SER A 309 4.44 -3.80 -19.28
N ASP A 310 5.49 -4.62 -19.27
CA ASP A 310 5.49 -5.89 -18.53
C ASP A 310 5.26 -5.72 -17.01
N PHE A 311 5.43 -4.49 -16.50
CA PHE A 311 5.22 -4.12 -15.10
C PHE A 311 4.01 -3.19 -14.90
N ASP A 312 3.04 -3.23 -15.82
CA ASP A 312 1.78 -2.50 -15.66
C ASP A 312 1.05 -2.91 -14.38
N LEU A 313 0.42 -1.94 -13.72
CA LEU A 313 -0.30 -2.23 -12.47
C LEU A 313 -1.54 -3.10 -12.72
N GLY A 314 -2.16 -2.99 -13.90
CA GLY A 314 -3.42 -3.67 -14.22
C GLY A 314 -4.56 -3.21 -13.31
N LEU A 315 -4.78 -1.89 -13.24
CA LEU A 315 -5.78 -1.28 -12.36
C LEU A 315 -7.18 -1.84 -12.64
N SER A 316 -7.87 -2.25 -11.60
CA SER A 316 -9.22 -2.79 -11.64
C SER A 316 -10.07 -2.08 -10.60
N PHE A 317 -11.39 -2.12 -10.79
CA PHE A 317 -12.30 -1.21 -10.12
C PHE A 317 -13.53 -1.90 -9.55
N ASN A 318 -14.18 -1.20 -8.62
CA ASN A 318 -15.53 -1.49 -8.14
C ASN A 318 -15.73 -2.93 -7.63
N GLY A 319 -14.66 -3.55 -7.13
CA GLY A 319 -14.60 -4.94 -6.74
C GLY A 319 -15.44 -5.29 -5.51
N VAL A 320 -15.85 -6.55 -5.45
CA VAL A 320 -16.45 -7.22 -4.29
C VAL A 320 -15.70 -8.53 -4.08
N PHE A 321 -15.15 -8.69 -2.89
CA PHE A 321 -14.44 -9.88 -2.46
C PHE A 321 -15.29 -10.65 -1.46
N GLU A 322 -15.63 -11.90 -1.75
CA GLU A 322 -16.37 -12.79 -0.85
C GLU A 322 -15.57 -14.04 -0.50
N VAL A 323 -15.75 -14.50 0.74
CA VAL A 323 -15.14 -15.72 1.25
C VAL A 323 -16.23 -16.71 1.65
N SER A 324 -16.08 -17.93 1.17
CA SER A 324 -16.84 -19.09 1.63
C SER A 324 -15.88 -20.15 2.15
N CYS A 325 -16.24 -20.83 3.24
CA CYS A 325 -15.42 -21.91 3.80
C CYS A 325 -16.31 -23.01 4.41
N SER A 326 -15.70 -24.17 4.67
CA SER A 326 -16.38 -25.26 5.38
C SER A 326 -16.91 -24.82 6.75
N LYS A 327 -18.00 -25.43 7.23
CA LYS A 327 -18.74 -25.00 8.43
C LYS A 327 -17.90 -24.90 9.71
N ASP A 328 -16.88 -25.76 9.82
CA ASP A 328 -15.94 -25.86 10.94
C ASP A 328 -14.82 -24.80 10.89
N VAL A 329 -14.81 -23.94 9.87
CA VAL A 329 -13.90 -22.81 9.73
C VAL A 329 -14.73 -21.52 9.74
N LYS A 330 -14.32 -20.56 10.56
CA LYS A 330 -14.92 -19.23 10.66
C LYS A 330 -13.93 -18.16 10.21
N VAL A 331 -14.45 -17.05 9.72
CA VAL A 331 -13.69 -15.89 9.28
C VAL A 331 -13.64 -14.89 10.43
N GLN A 332 -12.44 -14.63 10.97
CA GLN A 332 -12.23 -13.60 11.99
C GLN A 332 -12.18 -12.21 11.38
N GLY A 333 -11.66 -12.11 10.16
CA GLY A 333 -11.70 -10.90 9.35
C GLY A 333 -10.51 -10.79 8.41
N ILE A 334 -10.26 -9.56 7.97
CA ILE A 334 -9.28 -9.24 6.94
C ILE A 334 -8.47 -8.00 7.31
N ILE A 335 -7.18 -8.01 6.98
CA ILE A 335 -6.29 -6.84 7.02
C ILE A 335 -5.78 -6.60 5.60
N GLY A 336 -6.10 -5.43 5.06
CA GLY A 336 -5.73 -5.02 3.71
C GLY A 336 -6.60 -3.90 3.14
N PRO A 337 -6.33 -3.47 1.89
CA PRO A 337 -7.02 -2.38 1.22
C PRO A 337 -8.43 -2.76 0.75
N CYS A 338 -9.39 -2.77 1.68
CA CYS A 338 -10.79 -3.05 1.41
C CYS A 338 -11.72 -2.36 2.43
N ALA A 339 -13.02 -2.48 2.26
CA ALA A 339 -14.02 -2.02 3.22
C ALA A 339 -15.07 -3.11 3.49
N SER A 340 -15.46 -3.34 4.75
CA SER A 340 -16.53 -4.30 5.09
C SER A 340 -17.84 -3.98 4.37
N LEU A 341 -18.50 -5.02 3.82
CA LEU A 341 -19.88 -4.93 3.30
C LEU A 341 -20.92 -5.35 4.34
N GLU A 342 -20.50 -5.61 5.59
CA GLU A 342 -21.38 -5.96 6.71
C GLU A 342 -22.29 -7.17 6.44
N LYS A 343 -21.90 -8.05 5.51
CA LYS A 343 -22.54 -9.34 5.23
C LYS A 343 -22.30 -10.31 6.38
N ARG A 344 -23.13 -10.21 7.42
CA ARG A 344 -23.11 -11.11 8.57
C ARG A 344 -23.64 -12.49 8.19
N GLY A 345 -23.17 -13.52 8.87
CA GLY A 345 -23.64 -14.88 8.64
C GLY A 345 -22.92 -15.93 9.48
N PRO A 346 -23.29 -17.21 9.32
CA PRO A 346 -22.72 -18.31 10.12
C PRO A 346 -21.23 -18.56 9.84
N LEU A 347 -20.64 -17.93 8.83
CA LEU A 347 -19.21 -17.98 8.55
C LEU A 347 -18.40 -16.99 9.40
N CYS A 348 -19.02 -15.96 9.97
CA CYS A 348 -18.31 -14.96 10.77
C CYS A 348 -17.93 -15.53 12.15
N SER A 349 -16.70 -15.30 12.60
CA SER A 349 -16.30 -15.57 13.99
C SER A 349 -16.81 -14.46 14.93
N GLU A 350 -16.99 -14.81 16.20
CA GLU A 350 -17.18 -13.86 17.30
C GLU A 350 -15.89 -13.10 17.64
N THR A 351 -14.73 -13.72 17.42
CA THR A 351 -13.42 -13.07 17.59
C THR A 351 -13.06 -12.31 16.30
N VAL A 352 -12.93 -10.99 16.40
CA VAL A 352 -12.73 -10.11 15.26
C VAL A 352 -11.28 -9.67 15.12
N ILE A 353 -10.75 -9.75 13.91
CA ILE A 353 -9.45 -9.18 13.53
C ILE A 353 -9.62 -8.31 12.30
N GLY A 354 -9.02 -7.11 12.32
CA GLY A 354 -9.12 -6.18 11.20
C GLY A 354 -10.58 -5.84 10.90
N GLN A 355 -10.95 -5.91 9.63
CA GLN A 355 -12.31 -5.69 9.17
C GLN A 355 -13.11 -7.00 9.20
N GLY A 356 -13.48 -7.46 10.40
CA GLY A 356 -14.26 -8.69 10.58
C GLY A 356 -15.77 -8.47 10.66
N ASN A 357 -16.48 -9.39 11.33
CA ASN A 357 -17.95 -9.45 11.38
C ASN A 357 -18.63 -9.51 10.00
N THR A 358 -17.91 -9.98 9.00
CA THR A 358 -18.42 -10.14 7.64
C THR A 358 -17.67 -11.24 6.90
N SER A 359 -18.28 -11.73 5.82
CA SER A 359 -17.62 -12.60 4.82
C SER A 359 -17.54 -11.95 3.44
N ALA A 360 -17.78 -10.64 3.33
CA ALA A 360 -17.70 -9.90 2.08
C ALA A 360 -17.17 -8.48 2.28
N TRP A 361 -16.34 -8.03 1.33
CA TRP A 361 -15.69 -6.72 1.37
C TRP A 361 -15.75 -6.03 0.01
N LYS A 362 -15.83 -4.71 0.04
CA LYS A 362 -15.68 -3.83 -1.11
C LYS A 362 -14.19 -3.60 -1.38
N MET A 363 -13.80 -3.66 -2.65
CA MET A 363 -12.47 -3.32 -3.15
C MET A 363 -12.62 -2.28 -4.27
N CYS A 364 -12.75 -1.00 -3.91
CA CYS A 364 -13.06 0.04 -4.92
C CYS A 364 -11.97 0.16 -5.99
N GLY A 365 -10.71 0.06 -5.56
CA GLY A 365 -9.54 -0.09 -6.40
C GLY A 365 -8.77 -1.34 -6.01
N LEU A 366 -8.26 -2.04 -7.02
CA LEU A 366 -7.37 -3.18 -6.86
C LEU A 366 -6.45 -3.25 -8.09
N ASP A 367 -5.35 -3.97 -7.98
CA ASP A 367 -4.37 -4.15 -9.04
C ASP A 367 -3.83 -5.59 -9.03
N LYS A 368 -2.92 -5.92 -9.95
CA LYS A 368 -2.35 -7.28 -10.07
C LYS A 368 -1.58 -7.74 -8.82
N LYS A 369 -1.09 -6.81 -7.98
CA LYS A 369 -0.25 -7.10 -6.80
C LYS A 369 -1.01 -7.00 -5.48
N THR A 370 -2.23 -6.50 -5.48
CA THR A 370 -3.08 -6.29 -4.30
C THR A 370 -3.26 -7.60 -3.53
N SER A 371 -2.76 -7.63 -2.29
CA SER A 371 -2.71 -8.83 -1.45
C SER A 371 -3.39 -8.61 -0.09
N LEU A 372 -4.34 -9.48 0.25
CA LEU A 372 -5.14 -9.40 1.47
C LEU A 372 -4.68 -10.44 2.50
N CYS A 373 -4.70 -10.09 3.79
CA CYS A 373 -4.42 -11.01 4.89
C CYS A 373 -5.74 -11.44 5.55
N LEU A 374 -6.16 -12.68 5.29
CA LEU A 374 -7.35 -13.27 5.90
C LEU A 374 -6.98 -14.08 7.13
N VAL A 375 -7.72 -13.86 8.23
CA VAL A 375 -7.54 -14.61 9.46
C VAL A 375 -8.77 -15.45 9.73
N PHE A 376 -8.53 -16.74 9.99
CA PHE A 376 -9.56 -17.75 10.20
C PHE A 376 -9.45 -18.33 11.60
N GLU A 377 -10.57 -18.86 12.08
CA GLU A 377 -10.67 -19.61 13.32
C GLU A 377 -11.23 -20.99 13.04
N ILE A 378 -10.65 -22.01 13.67
CA ILE A 378 -11.22 -23.36 13.65
C ILE A 378 -12.27 -23.42 14.75
N ALA A 379 -13.52 -23.70 14.38
CA ALA A 379 -14.64 -23.75 15.31
C ALA A 379 -14.40 -24.88 16.33
N LYS A 380 -14.53 -24.55 17.62
CA LYS A 380 -14.47 -25.55 18.70
C LYS A 380 -15.74 -26.40 18.66
N LYS A 381 -15.59 -27.73 18.68
CA LYS A 381 -16.71 -28.65 18.89
C LYS A 381 -16.91 -28.83 20.40
N ASP A 382 -17.81 -28.06 21.00
CA ASP A 382 -18.22 -28.27 22.40
C ASP A 382 -19.34 -29.32 22.45
N GLY A 383 -19.03 -30.54 22.91
CA GLY A 383 -20.04 -31.58 23.18
C GLY A 383 -19.50 -33.02 23.24
N PRO A 384 -20.23 -33.96 23.89
CA PRO A 384 -19.85 -35.38 23.99
C PRO A 384 -19.85 -36.13 22.64
N ASP A 385 -20.39 -35.52 21.57
CA ASP A 385 -20.33 -36.00 20.19
C ASP A 385 -19.01 -35.64 19.45
N ALA A 386 -17.98 -35.16 20.18
CA ALA A 386 -16.66 -34.86 19.62
C ALA A 386 -15.94 -36.08 18.99
N ILE A 387 -16.50 -37.29 19.12
CA ILE A 387 -16.05 -38.53 18.47
C ILE A 387 -16.58 -38.65 17.02
N GLY A 388 -17.38 -37.70 16.54
CA GLY A 388 -17.75 -37.61 15.13
C GLY A 388 -16.54 -37.23 14.26
N GLN A 389 -15.95 -38.24 13.59
CA GLN A 389 -15.03 -38.03 12.47
C GLN A 389 -15.58 -36.91 11.57
N PRO A 390 -14.75 -35.94 11.13
CA PRO A 390 -15.21 -34.99 10.13
C PRO A 390 -15.73 -35.80 8.93
N THR A 391 -16.89 -35.44 8.39
CA THR A 391 -17.49 -36.16 7.25
C THR A 391 -16.56 -36.19 6.03
N SER A 392 -15.56 -35.32 6.02
CA SER A 392 -14.42 -35.32 5.10
C SER A 392 -13.12 -35.07 5.87
N ASN A 393 -12.03 -35.75 5.51
CA ASN A 393 -10.69 -35.45 6.03
C ASN A 393 -10.14 -34.11 5.54
N GLN A 394 -10.90 -33.36 4.73
CA GLN A 394 -10.53 -32.07 4.17
C GLN A 394 -11.54 -30.98 4.54
N PHE A 395 -11.06 -29.75 4.52
CA PHE A 395 -11.87 -28.53 4.55
C PHE A 395 -11.50 -27.65 3.37
N TYR A 396 -12.43 -26.77 3.00
CA TYR A 396 -12.39 -26.01 1.76
C TYR A 396 -12.50 -24.52 2.04
N PHE A 397 -11.86 -23.75 1.17
CA PHE A 397 -12.00 -22.32 1.02
C PHE A 397 -12.38 -22.01 -0.42
N GLN A 398 -13.25 -21.04 -0.61
CA GLN A 398 -13.54 -20.45 -1.89
C GLN A 398 -13.51 -18.93 -1.77
N PHE A 399 -12.72 -18.31 -2.63
CA PHE A 399 -12.54 -16.87 -2.70
C PHE A 399 -13.14 -16.39 -4.01
N LEU A 400 -14.05 -15.44 -3.96
CA LEU A 400 -14.73 -14.88 -5.12
C LEU A 400 -14.39 -13.39 -5.20
N THR A 401 -13.84 -12.95 -6.32
CA THR A 401 -13.57 -11.52 -6.59
C THR A 401 -14.34 -11.12 -7.83
N TYR A 402 -15.44 -10.40 -7.64
CA TYR A 402 -16.20 -9.80 -8.74
C TYR A 402 -15.75 -8.36 -8.93
N TYR A 403 -15.29 -7.96 -10.12
CA TYR A 403 -14.68 -6.65 -10.33
C TYR A 403 -14.88 -6.13 -11.75
N GLN A 404 -14.74 -4.83 -11.92
CA GLN A 404 -14.70 -4.17 -13.23
C GLN A 404 -13.25 -4.13 -13.72
N HIS A 405 -12.99 -4.78 -14.84
CA HIS A 405 -11.67 -4.80 -15.47
C HIS A 405 -11.39 -3.47 -16.20
N THR A 406 -10.14 -3.22 -16.60
CA THR A 406 -9.71 -1.97 -17.28
C THR A 406 -10.50 -1.68 -18.56
N ASP A 407 -10.98 -2.72 -19.24
CA ASP A 407 -11.82 -2.65 -20.44
C ASP A 407 -13.29 -2.28 -20.14
N GLY A 408 -13.63 -2.09 -18.86
CA GLY A 408 -14.96 -1.78 -18.37
C GLY A 408 -15.88 -2.99 -18.21
N GLN A 409 -15.46 -4.19 -18.61
CA GLN A 409 -16.24 -5.42 -18.47
C GLN A 409 -16.18 -5.95 -17.03
N MET A 410 -17.27 -6.59 -16.61
CA MET A 410 -17.31 -7.26 -15.32
C MET A 410 -16.73 -8.67 -15.41
N ARG A 411 -15.85 -8.99 -14.46
CA ARG A 411 -15.20 -10.29 -14.35
C ARG A 411 -15.43 -10.88 -12.95
N LEU A 412 -15.42 -12.20 -12.88
CA LEU A 412 -15.47 -12.96 -11.64
C LEU A 412 -14.25 -13.87 -11.57
N ARG A 413 -13.34 -13.62 -10.64
CA ARG A 413 -12.23 -14.53 -10.33
C ARG A 413 -12.62 -15.42 -9.16
N VAL A 414 -12.52 -16.73 -9.33
CA VAL A 414 -12.83 -17.74 -8.31
C VAL A 414 -11.58 -18.56 -8.02
N THR A 415 -11.16 -18.61 -6.76
CA THR A 415 -10.09 -19.50 -6.29
C THR A 415 -10.66 -20.46 -5.26
N THR A 416 -10.57 -21.77 -5.51
CA THR A 416 -11.01 -22.83 -4.59
C THR A 416 -9.80 -23.62 -4.12
N LEU A 417 -9.59 -23.66 -2.80
CA LEU A 417 -8.49 -24.40 -2.18
C LEU A 417 -9.04 -25.42 -1.18
N SER A 418 -8.33 -26.52 -0.98
CA SER A 418 -8.59 -27.46 0.10
C SER A 418 -7.34 -27.70 0.95
N ARG A 419 -7.56 -28.05 2.22
CA ARG A 419 -6.53 -28.45 3.18
C ARG A 419 -7.02 -29.66 3.97
N ARG A 420 -6.09 -30.43 4.54
CA ARG A 420 -6.39 -31.61 5.34
C ARG A 420 -6.41 -31.26 6.83
N TRP A 421 -7.29 -31.90 7.59
CA TRP A 421 -7.26 -31.83 9.04
C TRP A 421 -6.07 -32.63 9.59
N ALA A 422 -5.28 -32.01 10.48
CA ALA A 422 -4.23 -32.72 11.20
C ALA A 422 -4.83 -33.41 12.44
N ALA A 423 -4.82 -34.75 12.49
CA ALA A 423 -5.45 -35.54 13.55
C ALA A 423 -4.58 -36.75 13.96
N GLY A 424 -4.81 -37.25 15.18
CA GLY A 424 -4.10 -38.43 15.71
C GLY A 424 -2.68 -38.14 16.20
N SER A 425 -1.89 -39.20 16.40
CA SER A 425 -0.55 -39.14 17.02
C SER A 425 0.52 -38.41 16.19
N GLY A 426 0.30 -38.24 14.88
CA GLY A 426 1.20 -37.51 13.96
C GLY A 426 0.84 -36.04 13.73
N CYS A 427 -0.23 -35.54 14.35
CA CYS A 427 -0.77 -34.18 14.13
C CYS A 427 0.30 -33.09 14.26
N PHE A 428 1.20 -33.20 15.24
CA PHE A 428 2.25 -32.21 15.48
C PHE A 428 3.28 -32.13 14.33
N GLN A 429 3.64 -33.28 13.75
CA GLN A 429 4.55 -33.34 12.61
C GLN A 429 3.90 -32.76 11.35
N GLU A 430 2.62 -33.07 11.13
CA GLU A 430 1.84 -32.51 10.01
C GLU A 430 1.73 -30.98 10.11
N LEU A 431 1.39 -30.45 11.30
CA LEU A 431 1.34 -29.01 11.55
C LEU A 431 2.71 -28.34 11.33
N THR A 432 3.79 -28.96 11.81
CA THR A 432 5.16 -28.49 11.59
C THR A 432 5.51 -28.46 10.10
N SER A 433 5.13 -29.48 9.35
CA SER A 433 5.40 -29.56 7.91
C SER A 433 4.64 -28.50 7.09
N GLY A 434 3.47 -28.08 7.57
CA GLY A 434 2.61 -27.08 6.94
C GLY A 434 2.90 -25.64 7.35
N PHE A 435 3.85 -25.40 8.26
CA PHE A 435 4.20 -24.05 8.69
C PHE A 435 5.03 -23.33 7.63
N ASP A 436 4.56 -22.14 7.25
CA ASP A 436 5.24 -21.20 6.36
C ASP A 436 5.74 -20.01 7.18
N GLN A 437 7.05 -19.99 7.47
CA GLN A 437 7.66 -18.96 8.31
C GLN A 437 7.66 -17.56 7.68
N GLU A 438 7.69 -17.46 6.34
CA GLU A 438 7.64 -16.17 5.66
C GLU A 438 6.23 -15.58 5.72
N ALA A 439 5.22 -16.38 5.35
CA ALA A 439 3.83 -15.96 5.46
C ALA A 439 3.46 -15.63 6.92
N ALA A 440 3.92 -16.44 7.89
CA ALA A 440 3.70 -16.17 9.31
C ALA A 440 4.34 -14.86 9.76
N ALA A 441 5.55 -14.54 9.30
CA ALA A 441 6.23 -13.29 9.65
C ALA A 441 5.45 -12.06 9.13
N VAL A 442 4.96 -12.14 7.90
CA VAL A 442 4.13 -11.08 7.29
C VAL A 442 2.79 -10.93 8.01
N VAL A 443 2.13 -12.04 8.37
CA VAL A 443 0.90 -12.01 9.17
C VAL A 443 1.15 -11.37 10.53
N MET A 444 2.25 -11.71 11.21
CA MET A 444 2.62 -11.08 12.48
C MET A 444 2.89 -9.59 12.33
N ALA A 445 3.54 -9.16 11.24
CA ALA A 445 3.79 -7.75 10.95
C ALA A 445 2.49 -6.96 10.73
N ARG A 446 1.53 -7.54 10.02
CA ARG A 446 0.19 -6.94 9.83
C ARG A 446 -0.60 -6.88 11.13
N LEU A 447 -0.58 -7.95 11.93
CA LEU A 447 -1.27 -8.01 13.21
C LEU A 447 -0.71 -7.02 14.22
N VAL A 448 0.62 -6.93 14.38
CA VAL A 448 1.22 -5.98 15.33
C VAL A 448 0.96 -4.54 14.90
N SER A 449 1.07 -4.24 13.60
CA SER A 449 0.78 -2.91 13.06
C SER A 449 -0.68 -2.51 13.28
N PHE A 450 -1.62 -3.43 13.04
CA PHE A 450 -3.03 -3.22 13.30
C PHE A 450 -3.30 -2.97 14.79
N LYS A 451 -2.78 -3.82 15.67
CA LYS A 451 -2.96 -3.69 17.13
C LYS A 451 -2.41 -2.37 17.66
N MET A 452 -1.25 -1.93 17.18
CA MET A 452 -0.68 -0.63 17.54
C MET A 452 -1.59 0.55 17.17
N GLU A 453 -2.45 0.42 16.17
CA GLU A 453 -3.38 1.48 15.75
C GLU A 453 -4.71 1.43 16.46
N THR A 454 -5.16 0.24 16.89
CA THR A 454 -6.50 0.05 17.44
C THR A 454 -6.55 -0.16 18.95
N GLU A 455 -5.47 -0.61 19.56
CA GLU A 455 -5.41 -0.93 20.99
C GLU A 455 -4.64 0.16 21.74
N ALA A 456 -5.32 0.83 22.68
CA ALA A 456 -4.68 1.81 23.56
C ALA A 456 -3.67 1.11 24.49
N GLU A 457 -2.53 1.77 24.74
CA GLU A 457 -1.45 1.27 25.62
C GLU A 457 -0.90 -0.12 25.23
N PHE A 458 -1.01 -0.49 23.96
CA PHE A 458 -0.48 -1.75 23.44
C PHE A 458 1.05 -1.75 23.41
N ASP A 459 1.66 -2.77 24.01
CA ASP A 459 3.11 -3.01 23.96
C ASP A 459 3.44 -4.01 22.83
N PRO A 460 3.84 -3.53 21.64
CA PRO A 460 4.07 -4.39 20.49
C PRO A 460 5.27 -5.32 20.67
N ILE A 461 6.32 -4.84 21.34
CA ILE A 461 7.55 -5.60 21.54
C ILE A 461 7.28 -6.79 22.44
N ARG A 462 6.64 -6.55 23.58
CA ARG A 462 6.29 -7.63 24.51
C ARG A 462 5.31 -8.61 23.89
N TRP A 463 4.38 -8.15 23.05
CA TRP A 463 3.44 -9.02 22.36
C TRP A 463 4.13 -9.93 21.33
N LEU A 464 5.06 -9.39 20.54
CA LEU A 464 5.89 -10.15 19.60
C LEU A 464 6.77 -11.16 20.34
N ASP A 465 7.53 -10.70 21.35
CA ASP A 465 8.47 -11.52 22.11
C ASP A 465 7.75 -12.69 22.81
N ARG A 466 6.59 -12.44 23.46
CA ARG A 466 5.77 -13.50 24.06
C ARG A 466 5.20 -14.48 23.04
N SER A 467 4.85 -14.02 21.85
CA SER A 467 4.31 -14.88 20.80
C SER A 467 5.41 -15.78 20.22
N LEU A 468 6.62 -15.23 20.04
CA LEU A 468 7.79 -15.99 19.61
C LEU A 468 8.24 -17.02 20.65
N ILE A 469 8.30 -16.66 21.94
CA ILE A 469 8.65 -17.59 23.02
C ILE A 469 7.65 -18.75 23.04
N ARG A 470 6.34 -18.47 22.99
CA ARG A 470 5.31 -19.54 22.97
C ARG A 470 5.45 -20.45 21.75
N LEU A 471 5.82 -19.92 20.59
CA LEU A 471 6.08 -20.72 19.40
C LEU A 471 7.30 -21.62 19.61
N CYS A 472 8.41 -21.06 20.09
CA CYS A 472 9.67 -21.78 20.31
C CYS A 472 9.55 -22.83 21.41
N SER A 473 8.90 -22.55 22.53
CA SER A 473 8.63 -23.55 23.57
C SER A 473 7.73 -24.68 23.08
N ARG A 474 6.83 -24.39 22.12
CA ARG A 474 5.89 -25.39 21.61
C ARG A 474 6.48 -26.25 20.50
N PHE A 475 7.30 -25.68 19.62
CA PHE A 475 7.79 -26.29 18.38
C PHE A 475 9.31 -26.49 18.32
N GLY A 476 10.04 -26.07 19.34
CA GLY A 476 11.48 -26.31 19.46
C GLY A 476 11.78 -27.67 20.09
N ASP A 477 12.93 -28.22 19.71
CA ASP A 477 13.51 -29.42 20.30
C ASP A 477 14.53 -28.98 21.36
N TYR A 478 14.33 -29.39 22.61
CA TYR A 478 15.23 -29.03 23.70
C TYR A 478 15.10 -29.98 24.90
N GLN A 479 16.13 -29.99 25.73
CA GLN A 479 16.09 -30.50 27.09
C GLN A 479 15.71 -29.34 28.04
N LYS A 480 14.77 -29.61 28.95
CA LYS A 480 14.29 -28.61 29.91
C LYS A 480 15.47 -28.02 30.71
N ASP A 481 15.42 -26.71 30.92
CA ASP A 481 16.44 -25.95 31.67
C ASP A 481 17.86 -26.00 31.06
N SER A 482 18.00 -26.44 29.79
CA SER A 482 19.28 -26.54 29.08
C SER A 482 19.26 -25.73 27.77
N PRO A 483 19.59 -24.42 27.80
CA PRO A 483 19.49 -23.54 26.63
C PRO A 483 20.33 -23.99 25.43
N SER A 484 21.52 -24.58 25.67
CA SER A 484 22.42 -25.07 24.63
C SER A 484 21.88 -26.26 23.85
N SER A 485 20.83 -26.91 24.33
CA SER A 485 20.16 -28.02 23.63
C SER A 485 19.08 -27.56 22.66
N PHE A 486 18.73 -26.27 22.65
CA PHE A 486 17.64 -25.74 21.85
C PHE A 486 17.95 -25.78 20.36
N GLY A 487 17.04 -26.38 19.60
CA GLY A 487 17.05 -26.39 18.14
C GLY A 487 15.65 -26.12 17.57
N LEU A 488 15.62 -25.60 16.35
CA LEU A 488 14.41 -25.44 15.55
C LEU A 488 14.58 -26.21 14.24
N SER A 489 13.49 -26.84 13.78
CA SER A 489 13.48 -27.45 12.45
C SER A 489 13.64 -26.38 11.36
N PRO A 490 14.09 -26.75 10.14
CA PRO A 490 14.26 -25.79 9.04
C PRO A 490 13.01 -24.97 8.73
N ARG A 491 11.81 -25.52 9.00
CA ARG A 491 10.52 -24.83 8.83
C ARG A 491 10.34 -23.62 9.75
N PHE A 492 11.01 -23.59 10.89
CA PHE A 492 10.90 -22.52 11.89
C PHE A 492 12.19 -21.73 12.09
N SER A 493 13.34 -22.26 11.64
CA SER A 493 14.67 -21.75 11.98
C SER A 493 14.94 -20.27 11.64
N ILE A 494 14.26 -19.70 10.64
CA ILE A 494 14.42 -18.30 10.22
C ILE A 494 13.41 -17.39 10.92
N PHE A 495 12.29 -17.94 11.42
CA PHE A 495 11.24 -17.15 12.06
C PHE A 495 11.72 -16.26 13.22
N PRO A 496 12.63 -16.69 14.12
CA PRO A 496 13.23 -15.80 15.13
C PRO A 496 13.97 -14.61 14.52
N GLN A 497 14.68 -14.79 13.40
CA GLN A 497 15.36 -13.71 12.68
C GLN A 497 14.36 -12.69 12.13
N PHE A 498 13.25 -13.15 11.55
CA PHE A 498 12.18 -12.25 11.11
C PHE A 498 11.59 -11.44 12.27
N MET A 499 11.35 -12.06 13.42
CA MET A 499 10.83 -11.35 14.60
C MET A 499 11.84 -10.35 15.16
N PHE A 500 13.13 -10.68 15.15
CA PHE A 500 14.21 -9.77 15.52
C PHE A 500 14.26 -8.52 14.62
N ASN A 501 14.12 -8.70 13.31
CA ASN A 501 14.12 -7.58 12.38
C ASN A 501 12.81 -6.78 12.45
N LEU A 502 11.66 -7.46 12.54
CA LEU A 502 10.34 -6.84 12.66
C LEU A 502 10.24 -5.91 13.88
N ARG A 503 10.68 -6.37 15.07
CA ARG A 503 10.58 -5.60 16.32
C ARG A 503 11.46 -4.34 16.32
N ARG A 504 12.46 -4.26 15.45
CA ARG A 504 13.35 -3.10 15.25
C ARG A 504 13.00 -2.27 14.01
N SER A 505 12.07 -2.76 13.19
CA SER A 505 11.65 -2.10 11.96
C SER A 505 10.80 -0.86 12.24
N GLN A 506 10.70 0.02 11.23
CA GLN A 506 9.86 1.23 11.24
C GLN A 506 8.34 0.94 11.34
N PHE A 507 7.91 -0.32 11.23
CA PHE A 507 6.52 -0.72 11.46
C PHE A 507 6.16 -0.73 12.96
N VAL A 508 7.16 -1.00 13.81
CA VAL A 508 7.03 -1.13 15.26
C VAL A 508 7.73 0.00 16.00
N GLN A 509 8.99 0.28 15.67
CA GLN A 509 9.76 1.39 16.25
C GLN A 509 9.53 2.66 15.45
N VAL A 510 8.55 3.45 15.88
CA VAL A 510 8.15 4.69 15.18
C VAL A 510 9.03 5.90 15.51
N PHE A 511 10.00 5.75 16.41
CA PHE A 511 11.01 6.78 16.66
C PHE A 511 11.78 7.11 15.37
N ASN A 512 12.20 8.36 15.19
CA ASN A 512 12.78 8.90 13.95
C ASN A 512 11.90 8.81 12.70
N ASN A 513 10.62 8.46 12.83
CA ASN A 513 9.65 8.55 11.76
C ASN A 513 8.57 9.57 12.14
N SER A 514 8.04 10.24 11.15
CA SER A 514 6.83 11.05 11.28
C SER A 514 5.57 10.16 11.25
N PRO A 515 4.44 10.63 11.80
CA PRO A 515 3.14 9.96 11.61
C PRO A 515 2.80 9.64 10.15
N ASP A 516 3.16 10.52 9.21
CA ASP A 516 2.91 10.31 7.78
C ASP A 516 3.74 9.18 7.18
N GLU A 517 5.03 9.10 7.53
CA GLU A 517 5.91 8.02 7.08
C GLU A 517 5.46 6.67 7.65
N THR A 518 5.11 6.61 8.94
CA THR A 518 4.59 5.39 9.57
C THR A 518 3.28 4.95 8.89
N ALA A 519 2.37 5.87 8.60
CA ALA A 519 1.15 5.57 7.86
C ALA A 519 1.45 5.03 6.46
N TYR A 520 2.38 5.67 5.73
CA TYR A 520 2.83 5.22 4.41
C TYR A 520 3.38 3.79 4.43
N PHE A 521 4.32 3.49 5.34
CA PHE A 521 4.91 2.17 5.44
C PHE A 521 3.85 1.10 5.73
N ARG A 522 2.96 1.35 6.69
CA ARG A 522 1.91 0.38 7.06
C ARG A 522 0.89 0.15 5.95
N MET A 523 0.53 1.19 5.19
CA MET A 523 -0.30 1.03 3.98
C MET A 523 0.35 0.10 2.96
N MET A 524 1.66 0.24 2.74
CA MET A 524 2.41 -0.63 1.83
C MET A 524 2.48 -2.08 2.34
N MET A 525 2.77 -2.30 3.62
CA MET A 525 2.75 -3.62 4.26
C MET A 525 1.39 -4.32 4.13
N ASN A 526 0.30 -3.56 4.20
CA ASN A 526 -1.07 -4.07 4.14
C ASN A 526 -1.53 -4.45 2.73
N ARG A 527 -0.88 -3.95 1.67
CA ARG A 527 -1.26 -4.23 0.27
C ARG A 527 -0.32 -5.20 -0.46
N GLU A 528 0.93 -5.32 -0.03
CA GLU A 528 1.95 -6.09 -0.75
C GLU A 528 1.88 -7.60 -0.52
N ASN A 529 2.46 -8.38 -1.43
CA ASN A 529 2.52 -9.83 -1.30
C ASN A 529 3.54 -10.28 -0.21
N VAL A 530 3.64 -11.59 0.03
CA VAL A 530 4.56 -12.15 1.03
C VAL A 530 6.02 -11.81 0.73
N ALA A 531 6.47 -12.00 -0.52
CA ALA A 531 7.86 -11.76 -0.91
C ALA A 531 8.28 -10.29 -0.70
N SER A 532 7.50 -9.34 -1.21
CA SER A 532 7.70 -7.90 -0.98
C SER A 532 7.70 -7.54 0.51
N SER A 533 6.75 -8.10 1.27
CA SER A 533 6.61 -7.82 2.71
C SER A 533 7.76 -8.40 3.53
N VAL A 534 8.32 -9.55 3.14
CA VAL A 534 9.52 -10.11 3.75
C VAL A 534 10.70 -9.17 3.56
N VAL A 535 10.90 -8.61 2.36
CA VAL A 535 11.96 -7.62 2.10
C VAL A 535 11.78 -6.35 2.95
N MET A 536 10.54 -5.94 3.22
CA MET A 536 10.28 -4.82 4.14
C MET A 536 10.68 -5.14 5.60
N ILE A 537 10.46 -6.39 6.05
CA ILE A 537 10.78 -6.83 7.42
C ILE A 537 12.28 -7.05 7.57
N GLN A 538 12.85 -7.81 6.65
CA GLN A 538 14.25 -8.21 6.60
C GLN A 538 14.81 -7.84 5.21
N PRO A 539 15.44 -6.66 5.10
CA PRO A 539 16.09 -6.22 3.88
C PRO A 539 17.09 -7.25 3.33
N SER A 540 17.19 -7.32 2.00
CA SER A 540 18.17 -8.17 1.32
C SER A 540 19.47 -7.41 1.12
N LEU A 541 20.61 -8.10 1.27
CA LEU A 541 21.94 -7.53 1.07
C LEU A 541 22.74 -8.42 0.12
N ILE A 542 23.27 -7.86 -0.96
CA ILE A 542 24.12 -8.55 -1.93
C ILE A 542 25.51 -7.92 -1.89
N SER A 543 26.54 -8.75 -1.89
CA SER A 543 27.93 -8.32 -1.90
C SER A 543 28.58 -8.55 -3.26
N TYR A 544 29.31 -7.55 -3.74
CA TYR A 544 30.06 -7.58 -5.00
C TYR A 544 31.54 -7.36 -4.67
N SER A 545 32.39 -8.23 -5.21
CA SER A 545 33.85 -8.15 -5.04
C SER A 545 34.56 -8.61 -6.30
N PHE A 546 35.89 -8.43 -6.37
CA PHE A 546 36.68 -8.97 -7.48
C PHE A 546 36.85 -10.50 -7.43
N ASN A 547 36.73 -11.07 -6.24
CA ASN A 547 37.13 -12.46 -5.98
C ASN A 547 35.95 -13.44 -6.04
N SER A 548 34.72 -12.93 -6.09
CA SER A 548 33.49 -13.72 -6.11
C SER A 548 32.44 -13.10 -7.02
N ALA A 549 31.57 -13.94 -7.58
CA ALA A 549 30.34 -13.48 -8.20
C ALA A 549 29.43 -12.84 -7.13
N PRO A 550 28.43 -12.01 -7.53
CA PRO A 550 27.49 -11.42 -6.58
C PRO A 550 26.84 -12.48 -5.69
N GLU A 551 26.93 -12.30 -4.37
CA GLU A 551 26.46 -13.29 -3.40
C GLU A 551 25.63 -12.65 -2.28
N PRO A 552 24.59 -13.33 -1.77
CA PRO A 552 23.85 -12.86 -0.60
C PRO A 552 24.77 -12.71 0.61
N ALA A 553 24.70 -11.57 1.28
CA ALA A 553 25.41 -11.28 2.52
C ALA A 553 24.44 -11.26 3.70
N LEU A 554 24.94 -11.56 4.90
CA LEU A 554 24.18 -11.39 6.12
C LEU A 554 23.88 -9.90 6.33
N LEU A 555 22.69 -9.58 6.82
CA LEU A 555 22.28 -8.22 7.16
C LEU A 555 22.94 -7.79 8.48
N ASP A 556 24.27 -7.65 8.46
CA ASP A 556 25.14 -7.48 9.61
C ASP A 556 26.27 -6.50 9.30
N VAL A 557 26.75 -5.76 10.30
CA VAL A 557 27.85 -4.81 10.13
C VAL A 557 29.13 -5.48 9.59
N THR A 558 29.33 -6.76 9.89
CA THR A 558 30.47 -7.55 9.39
C THR A 558 30.47 -7.76 7.87
N ALA A 559 29.35 -7.48 7.17
CA ALA A 559 29.30 -7.49 5.71
C ALA A 559 30.06 -6.32 5.07
N ILE A 560 30.30 -5.23 5.83
CA ILE A 560 31.04 -4.07 5.33
C ILE A 560 32.53 -4.39 5.25
N ALA A 561 33.11 -4.18 4.07
CA ALA A 561 34.55 -4.24 3.83
C ALA A 561 34.97 -3.14 2.84
N ALA A 562 36.22 -2.68 2.96
CA ALA A 562 36.73 -1.57 2.16
C ALA A 562 36.80 -1.88 0.65
N ASP A 563 36.99 -3.14 0.29
CA ASP A 563 37.18 -3.64 -1.08
C ASP A 563 35.91 -4.24 -1.70
N LYS A 564 34.75 -4.06 -1.06
CA LYS A 564 33.45 -4.59 -1.53
C LYS A 564 32.46 -3.47 -1.86
N ILE A 565 31.50 -3.80 -2.72
CA ILE A 565 30.28 -3.00 -2.94
C ILE A 565 29.11 -3.80 -2.35
N LEU A 566 28.17 -3.12 -1.71
CA LEU A 566 26.95 -3.72 -1.19
C LEU A 566 25.73 -3.12 -1.87
N LEU A 567 24.79 -3.98 -2.28
CA LEU A 567 23.45 -3.59 -2.71
C LEU A 567 22.46 -4.00 -1.62
N LEU A 568 21.92 -3.02 -0.91
CA LEU A 568 20.84 -3.20 0.06
C LEU A 568 19.50 -2.92 -0.62
N ASP A 569 18.58 -3.87 -0.52
CA ASP A 569 17.19 -3.69 -0.87
C ASP A 569 16.31 -3.75 0.39
N SER A 570 15.77 -2.60 0.79
CA SER A 570 14.88 -2.44 1.96
C SER A 570 13.42 -2.17 1.59
N TYR A 571 13.02 -2.58 0.38
CA TYR A 571 11.75 -2.27 -0.26
C TYR A 571 11.58 -0.79 -0.63
N PHE A 572 11.59 0.11 0.35
CA PHE A 572 11.35 1.56 0.14
C PHE A 572 12.59 2.29 -0.37
N ILE A 573 13.77 1.80 -0.02
CA ILE A 573 15.06 2.39 -0.36
C ILE A 573 15.98 1.27 -0.89
N VAL A 574 16.62 1.52 -2.01
CA VAL A 574 17.70 0.70 -2.57
C VAL A 574 19.01 1.46 -2.37
N VAL A 575 20.01 0.85 -1.74
CA VAL A 575 21.29 1.49 -1.44
C VAL A 575 22.42 0.75 -2.16
N ILE A 576 23.19 1.48 -2.97
CA ILE A 576 24.49 1.03 -3.46
C ILE A 576 25.56 1.68 -2.59
N PHE A 577 26.25 0.86 -1.80
CA PHE A 577 27.27 1.29 -0.86
C PHE A 577 28.65 0.83 -1.34
N HIS A 578 29.57 1.78 -1.50
CA HIS A 578 30.96 1.49 -1.88
C HIS A 578 31.86 1.48 -0.65
N GLY A 579 32.60 0.39 -0.43
CA GLY A 579 33.68 0.34 0.53
C GLY A 579 34.74 1.41 0.25
N SER A 580 35.47 1.81 1.29
CA SER A 580 36.42 2.93 1.21
C SER A 580 37.49 2.78 0.12
N THR A 581 38.03 1.58 -0.10
CA THR A 581 39.01 1.32 -1.19
C THR A 581 38.35 1.43 -2.55
N ILE A 582 37.15 0.87 -2.73
CA ILE A 582 36.39 0.97 -3.99
C ILE A 582 36.09 2.45 -4.31
N ALA A 583 35.64 3.21 -3.31
CA ALA A 583 35.35 4.64 -3.46
C ALA A 583 36.61 5.41 -3.87
N GLN A 584 37.77 5.12 -3.27
CA GLN A 584 39.05 5.72 -3.64
C GLN A 584 39.42 5.43 -5.10
N TRP A 585 39.37 4.17 -5.54
CA TRP A 585 39.66 3.80 -6.93
C TRP A 585 38.70 4.45 -7.93
N ARG A 586 37.41 4.53 -7.59
CA ARG A 586 36.41 5.23 -8.41
C ARG A 586 36.73 6.72 -8.55
N ASN A 587 37.16 7.36 -7.47
CA ASN A 587 37.50 8.78 -7.44
C ASN A 587 38.82 9.08 -8.18
N PHE A 588 39.77 8.14 -8.22
CA PHE A 588 40.95 8.22 -9.09
C PHE A 588 40.65 7.98 -10.57
N GLY A 589 39.43 7.59 -10.92
CA GLY A 589 38.99 7.43 -12.31
C GLY A 589 39.51 6.17 -12.98
N TYR A 590 39.89 5.14 -12.20
CA TYR A 590 40.44 3.89 -12.74
C TYR A 590 39.47 3.20 -13.70
N GLN A 591 38.16 3.29 -13.46
CA GLN A 591 37.12 2.76 -14.34
C GLN A 591 37.15 3.30 -15.77
N ASN A 592 37.80 4.44 -16.01
CA ASN A 592 37.92 5.05 -17.33
C ASN A 592 39.18 4.58 -18.09
N GLN A 593 40.06 3.82 -17.43
CA GLN A 593 41.32 3.34 -18.02
C GLN A 593 41.10 1.99 -18.73
N PRO A 594 41.66 1.78 -19.94
CA PRO A 594 41.50 0.53 -20.67
C PRO A 594 41.98 -0.72 -19.92
N GLU A 595 43.04 -0.59 -19.09
CA GLU A 595 43.54 -1.68 -18.24
C GLU A 595 42.61 -2.08 -17.08
N HIS A 596 41.59 -1.28 -16.77
CA HIS A 596 40.73 -1.47 -15.59
C HIS A 596 39.25 -1.69 -15.94
N GLN A 597 38.97 -2.29 -17.10
CA GLN A 597 37.60 -2.63 -17.53
C GLN A 597 36.84 -3.50 -16.52
N VAL A 598 37.52 -4.41 -15.83
CA VAL A 598 36.90 -5.26 -14.78
C VAL A 598 36.38 -4.42 -13.62
N PHE A 599 37.09 -3.34 -13.25
CA PHE A 599 36.61 -2.43 -12.20
C PHE A 599 35.39 -1.63 -12.66
N ALA A 600 35.34 -1.21 -13.93
CA ALA A 600 34.16 -0.58 -14.50
C ALA A 600 32.94 -1.52 -14.46
N GLN A 601 33.13 -2.81 -14.77
CA GLN A 601 32.08 -3.83 -14.66
C GLN A 601 31.62 -4.04 -13.22
N LEU A 602 32.56 -4.08 -12.26
CA LEU A 602 32.25 -4.20 -10.83
C LEU A 602 31.38 -3.04 -10.33
N LEU A 603 31.64 -1.81 -10.79
CA LEU A 603 30.82 -0.63 -10.44
C LEU A 603 29.44 -0.64 -11.11
N GLN A 604 29.32 -1.27 -12.28
CA GLN A 604 28.08 -1.30 -13.07
C GLN A 604 27.11 -2.38 -12.60
N ALA A 605 27.61 -3.58 -12.25
CA ALA A 605 26.77 -4.71 -11.82
C ALA A 605 25.71 -4.38 -10.74
N PRO A 606 26.03 -3.73 -9.61
CA PRO A 606 25.02 -3.38 -8.61
C PRO A 606 24.01 -2.32 -9.09
N ARG A 607 24.36 -1.52 -10.12
CA ARG A 607 23.42 -0.57 -10.73
C ARG A 607 22.43 -1.28 -11.63
N ASP A 608 22.89 -2.25 -12.41
CA ASP A 608 22.02 -3.06 -13.27
C ASP A 608 21.00 -3.84 -12.42
N ASP A 609 21.45 -4.44 -11.32
CA ASP A 609 20.57 -5.14 -10.38
C ASP A 609 19.60 -4.17 -9.67
N ALA A 610 20.06 -2.98 -9.26
CA ALA A 610 19.20 -1.95 -8.69
C ALA A 610 18.13 -1.49 -9.69
N ASP A 611 18.47 -1.33 -10.97
CA ASP A 611 17.55 -0.94 -12.03
C ASP A 611 16.46 -2.00 -12.26
N VAL A 612 16.78 -3.28 -12.15
CA VAL A 612 15.79 -4.37 -12.21
C VAL A 612 14.78 -4.24 -11.06
N ILE A 613 15.28 -4.05 -9.83
CA ILE A 613 14.43 -3.85 -8.64
C ILE A 613 13.51 -2.63 -8.82
N ILE A 614 14.07 -1.50 -9.26
CA ILE A 614 13.34 -0.25 -9.46
C ILE A 614 12.25 -0.40 -10.54
N LYS A 615 12.53 -1.10 -11.63
CA LYS A 615 11.57 -1.33 -12.73
C LYS A 615 10.35 -2.13 -12.27
N GLU A 616 10.56 -3.17 -11.48
CA GLU A 616 9.48 -4.08 -11.04
C GLU A 616 8.66 -3.51 -9.88
N ARG A 617 9.29 -2.81 -8.94
CA ARG A 617 8.66 -2.42 -7.67
C ARG A 617 7.78 -1.19 -7.81
N PHE A 618 6.58 -1.21 -7.22
CA PHE A 618 5.70 -0.05 -7.13
C PHE A 618 5.32 0.27 -5.67
N PRO A 619 5.36 1.55 -5.23
CA PRO A 619 5.96 2.72 -5.87
C PRO A 619 7.46 2.53 -6.17
N VAL A 620 8.04 3.40 -7.00
CA VAL A 620 9.50 3.42 -7.26
C VAL A 620 10.22 3.64 -5.92
N PRO A 621 11.18 2.80 -5.55
CA PRO A 621 11.98 3.02 -4.35
C PRO A 621 12.98 4.15 -4.55
N ARG A 622 13.40 4.79 -3.45
CA ARG A 622 14.50 5.76 -3.50
C ARG A 622 15.81 5.03 -3.74
N LEU A 623 16.55 5.40 -4.79
CA LEU A 623 17.92 4.95 -5.00
C LEU A 623 18.88 5.87 -4.24
N VAL A 624 19.73 5.29 -3.40
CA VAL A 624 20.80 5.99 -2.68
C VAL A 624 22.13 5.38 -3.09
N ILE A 625 23.04 6.21 -3.60
CA ILE A 625 24.41 5.78 -3.90
C ILE A 625 25.33 6.51 -2.93
N CYS A 626 26.10 5.75 -2.16
CA CYS A 626 26.94 6.31 -1.11
C CYS A 626 28.25 5.54 -0.95
N ASP A 627 29.16 6.15 -0.19
CA ASP A 627 30.47 5.59 0.14
C ASP A 627 30.57 5.39 1.65
N GLN A 628 31.45 4.48 2.07
CA GLN A 628 31.82 4.31 3.48
C GLN A 628 32.23 5.65 4.11
N TYR A 629 31.71 5.93 5.30
CA TYR A 629 31.84 7.20 6.04
C TYR A 629 31.13 8.42 5.42
N GLY A 630 30.39 8.25 4.31
CA GLY A 630 29.51 9.29 3.77
C GLY A 630 28.21 9.45 4.59
N SER A 631 27.62 10.65 4.59
CA SER A 631 26.40 10.93 5.37
C SER A 631 25.21 10.02 5.01
N GLN A 632 25.09 9.64 3.74
CA GLN A 632 24.03 8.77 3.22
C GLN A 632 24.24 7.28 3.56
N ALA A 633 25.44 6.87 4.01
CA ALA A 633 25.70 5.50 4.46
C ALA A 633 24.82 5.09 5.66
N ARG A 634 24.29 6.06 6.40
CA ARG A 634 23.33 5.83 7.48
C ARG A 634 22.11 5.01 7.05
N PHE A 635 21.69 5.10 5.79
CA PHE A 635 20.57 4.31 5.26
C PHE A 635 20.87 2.81 5.24
N LEU A 636 22.14 2.42 5.03
CA LEU A 636 22.60 1.05 5.19
C LEU A 636 22.75 0.71 6.68
N LEU A 637 23.53 1.49 7.41
CA LEU A 637 23.90 1.19 8.80
C LEU A 637 22.69 1.02 9.73
N ALA A 638 21.63 1.81 9.54
CA ALA A 638 20.41 1.72 10.33
C ALA A 638 19.63 0.40 10.13
N LYS A 639 19.95 -0.39 9.09
CA LYS A 639 19.29 -1.67 8.80
C LYS A 639 20.13 -2.89 9.21
N LEU A 640 21.41 -2.72 9.52
CA LEU A 640 22.31 -3.82 9.85
C LEU A 640 22.15 -4.29 11.31
N ASN A 641 22.42 -5.58 11.53
CA ASN A 641 22.59 -6.12 12.87
C ASN A 641 23.86 -5.55 13.54
N PRO A 642 23.76 -4.95 14.74
CA PRO A 642 24.90 -4.39 15.46
C PRO A 642 25.68 -5.49 16.20
N SER A 643 26.29 -6.42 15.46
CA SER A 643 27.15 -7.46 16.04
C SER A 643 28.49 -6.91 16.56
N VAL A 644 28.95 -5.78 16.00
CA VAL A 644 30.12 -5.02 16.43
C VAL A 644 29.67 -3.59 16.75
N THR A 645 29.82 -3.19 18.01
CA THR A 645 29.47 -1.85 18.52
C THR A 645 30.66 -1.21 19.23
N TYR A 646 30.50 0.03 19.67
CA TYR A 646 31.53 0.75 20.43
C TYR A 646 31.84 0.11 21.80
N ASN A 647 30.98 -0.79 22.30
CA ASN A 647 31.17 -1.54 23.54
C ASN A 647 31.78 -2.94 23.31
N SER A 648 32.05 -3.33 22.06
CA SER A 648 32.63 -4.63 21.75
C SER A 648 34.12 -4.70 22.13
N ASP A 649 34.53 -5.78 22.81
CA ASP A 649 35.93 -6.00 23.21
C ASP A 649 36.88 -6.20 22.01
N SER A 650 36.33 -6.60 20.86
CA SER A 650 37.07 -6.84 19.62
C SER A 650 36.88 -5.69 18.63
N PRO A 651 37.96 -5.07 18.13
CA PRO A 651 37.86 -4.06 17.07
C PRO A 651 37.38 -4.70 15.75
N PRO A 652 36.71 -3.93 14.87
CA PRO A 652 36.32 -4.43 13.56
C PRO A 652 37.55 -4.84 12.74
N PRO A 653 37.39 -5.79 11.79
CA PRO A 653 38.47 -6.15 10.87
C PRO A 653 38.93 -4.92 10.06
N PRO A 654 40.17 -4.90 9.52
CA PRO A 654 40.67 -3.79 8.72
C PRO A 654 39.72 -3.46 7.54
N GLY A 655 39.25 -2.21 7.48
CA GLY A 655 38.27 -1.76 6.48
C GLY A 655 36.80 -2.06 6.82
N GLY A 656 36.53 -2.69 7.96
CA GLY A 656 35.19 -2.88 8.52
C GLY A 656 34.63 -1.63 9.20
N ASP A 657 33.41 -1.75 9.72
CA ASP A 657 32.68 -0.64 10.36
C ASP A 657 32.13 -1.03 11.75
N VAL A 658 31.69 -0.04 12.51
CA VAL A 658 31.10 -0.19 13.85
C VAL A 658 29.77 0.55 13.91
N ILE A 659 28.74 -0.09 14.46
CA ILE A 659 27.44 0.57 14.67
C ILE A 659 27.39 1.22 16.04
N PHE A 660 27.16 2.53 16.08
CA PHE A 660 26.97 3.29 17.31
C PHE A 660 25.52 3.19 17.79
N THR A 661 25.20 2.13 18.54
CA THR A 661 23.86 1.89 19.09
C THR A 661 23.91 1.07 20.37
N ASP A 662 22.87 1.21 21.19
CA ASP A 662 22.58 0.36 22.37
C ASP A 662 21.63 -0.79 22.04
N ASP A 663 21.22 -0.90 20.77
CA ASP A 663 20.41 -2.01 20.31
C ASP A 663 21.10 -3.36 20.55
N VAL A 664 20.29 -4.33 20.95
CA VAL A 664 20.73 -5.70 21.18
C VAL A 664 21.02 -6.39 19.84
N SER A 665 22.15 -7.11 19.75
CA SER A 665 22.50 -7.91 18.58
C SER A 665 21.63 -9.15 18.45
N PHE A 666 21.55 -9.72 17.24
CA PHE A 666 20.78 -10.94 16.98
C PHE A 666 21.24 -12.12 17.86
N GLN A 667 22.54 -12.25 18.10
CA GLN A 667 23.08 -13.32 18.95
C GLN A 667 22.54 -13.22 20.39
N VAL A 668 22.62 -12.03 20.99
CA VAL A 668 22.13 -11.81 22.35
C VAL A 668 20.60 -12.01 22.41
N PHE A 669 19.87 -11.57 21.39
CA PHE A 669 18.44 -11.85 21.26
C PHE A 669 18.14 -13.37 21.24
N MET A 670 18.90 -14.15 20.46
CA MET A 670 18.76 -15.60 20.40
C MET A 670 19.10 -16.28 21.73
N ASP A 671 20.17 -15.87 22.42
CA ASP A 671 20.56 -16.43 23.72
C ASP A 671 19.47 -16.18 24.79
N HIS A 672 18.79 -15.04 24.72
CA HIS A 672 17.65 -14.72 25.58
C HIS A 672 16.43 -15.57 25.22
N LEU A 673 16.11 -15.68 23.93
CA LEU A 673 15.00 -16.51 23.45
C LEU A 673 15.17 -17.97 23.85
N GLN A 674 16.36 -18.55 23.63
CA GLN A 674 16.66 -19.93 24.00
C GLN A 674 16.47 -20.16 25.51
N ARG A 675 17.00 -19.26 26.35
CA ARG A 675 16.83 -19.36 27.81
C ARG A 675 15.38 -19.33 28.25
N LEU A 676 14.53 -18.52 27.61
CA LEU A 676 13.11 -18.41 27.95
C LEU A 676 12.28 -19.53 27.33
N ALA A 677 12.68 -20.08 26.18
CA ALA A 677 11.94 -21.13 25.50
C ALA A 677 12.04 -22.48 26.24
N VAL A 678 13.16 -22.76 26.90
CA VAL A 678 13.44 -24.05 27.57
C VAL A 678 12.99 -24.13 29.03
N GLN A 679 12.46 -23.04 29.59
CA GLN A 679 11.86 -22.97 30.93
C GLN A 679 10.45 -23.58 30.91
#